data_AF-A0A9D9UGF3-F1
#
_entry.id   AF-A0A9D9UGF3-F1
#
_cell.length_a   1.000
_cell.length_b   1.000
_cell.length_c   1.000
_cell.angle_alpha   90.00
_cell.angle_beta   90.00
_cell.angle_gamma   90.00
#
_symmetry.space_group_name_H-M   'P 1'
#
loop_
_entity.id
_entity.type
_entity.pdbx_description
1 polymer ?
#
loop_
_entity_poly.entity_id
_entity_poly.type
_entity_poly.pdbx_seq_one_letter_code
_entity_poly.pdbx_strand_id
1 'polypeptide(L)'
;MKSLLGLITFICILTASVAQKSTRTHEKFDQKWKFAFGHAAQPEKDFNYGIETVYSKSGGAQNTAIDPRFNDSLWRNLDLPHDWAMELPFVKDEAFNVMAHGYKPVGGKFPATSIGWYRKHFTIDSTYAGKRLSITFDGIFRDAKCWINGFYLGNNESGYVGTSFDITDFVKYGKENVIVVRVDATQYEGWFYEGAGIYRHVWLDSYEYAHIVQDGIFAYTSFEKNKTTIQIETNVVNESSKNENLRIETRILARGGNVVALAKNAAGDLAPEQQNIFKQQVEVKNPRHWNTDDPYLYRIQVSVYSGNKLVDQQLLRYGIRKIEVKTNGLFLNDKKVKIQGVNCHQDHAGVGSALPDYLQYYRIRLLKNMGVNAYRTSHHAPTPELLDACDSLGMLVMDEQRLLNSGKEYMDQFYRLVKRDRSRTSVFMWCIGNEEGWIHTTETGKKIAQTFGQKLHILDPTRTYTYAADVPNVYKGVNEVMPVRSFNYRQFAVADYHKDHPDQPIIGTEMGSTVTTRGELAKDTILGYVPDQDITAPWWASTAETWWKLAAENDFWLGGFIWTGFDYRGEPTPFEWPNINSHFGIMDMCGFPKNLYYYYQSWWTDKDVLHISPHWNHRDKRGENIEVWVNSNSDDVELFLNGKSLGKKIMPRNGHLTWMVTYEPGTLEAVANKKGKVLKEKIETTDTPTEVVLTPYKTTMLADGSDATVINVSVVDRLGRTVPNANQQINFEISGPGKIIGVGNGDPSSHEPDKCIDGAWKRNLFNGYSQVIVQSTSTSGIIKFDATSPNLWKGSTDIITVAPAEVAKITIDPAYILNGNEALPRKVDKMIGADISHLPELEARGITFKDGEKPGDAIEILKHHGINYVRLRIFNDPASEGGYSPEKGFCDLAHTMEMAKRVKKAGMGLLLDFHYSDYWADPGKQYKPKAWEGLSFVQVKKALYDYTKSVITTLKENGANPDMVQIGNEINHGIVWPEGSVAHPDQLAQLLCAGTAAVKSVSPETQMMLHVALGGQNEESVAFIDQMIARSVHFDVIGLSYYPKWHGTLDDLHHNMNDLIRRYDKDIIVVEYSAKKDEVHKTVFELPGDHGKGTCIWEPLNTWESVFDRNGQSNELLKKYDAYNATYLKEKK
;
A
#
# COMPACT_ATOMS: atom_id res chain seq x y z
N MET A 1 -54.36 -19.35 -35.68
CA MET A 1 -53.03 -19.30 -36.34
C MET A 1 -52.31 -18.05 -35.83
N LYS A 2 -51.20 -18.25 -35.11
CA LYS A 2 -50.04 -17.38 -34.81
C LYS A 2 -50.18 -15.83 -34.83
N SER A 3 -49.87 -15.19 -33.69
CA SER A 3 -48.74 -14.23 -33.45
C SER A 3 -49.15 -13.15 -32.43
N LEU A 4 -48.65 -13.19 -31.19
CA LEU A 4 -47.47 -12.48 -30.68
C LEU A 4 -47.70 -10.97 -30.42
N LEU A 5 -48.11 -10.64 -29.19
CA LEU A 5 -47.90 -9.32 -28.59
C LEU A 5 -47.32 -9.53 -27.19
N GLY A 6 -46.02 -9.26 -27.03
CA GLY A 6 -45.33 -9.21 -25.75
C GLY A 6 -45.23 -7.76 -25.29
N LEU A 7 -45.93 -7.41 -24.22
CA LEU A 7 -45.80 -6.13 -23.53
C LEU A 7 -44.79 -6.33 -22.39
N ILE A 8 -43.58 -5.79 -22.54
CA ILE A 8 -42.59 -5.73 -21.46
C ILE A 8 -42.83 -4.43 -20.68
N THR A 9 -43.44 -4.55 -19.51
CA THR A 9 -43.56 -3.45 -18.54
C THR A 9 -42.29 -3.42 -17.70
N PHE A 10 -41.41 -2.46 -17.97
CA PHE A 10 -40.24 -2.16 -17.13
C PHE A 10 -40.73 -1.33 -15.92
N ILE A 11 -40.83 -1.94 -14.74
CA ILE A 11 -41.08 -1.21 -13.50
C ILE A 11 -39.72 -0.84 -12.91
N CYS A 12 -39.35 0.44 -13.04
CA CYS A 12 -38.27 1.05 -12.26
C CYS A 12 -38.73 1.14 -10.79
N ILE A 13 -38.22 0.24 -9.94
CA ILE A 13 -38.35 0.38 -8.49
C ILE A 13 -37.22 1.32 -8.04
N LEU A 14 -37.59 2.58 -7.76
CA LEU A 14 -36.78 3.49 -6.95
C LEU A 14 -36.71 2.91 -5.52
N THR A 15 -35.60 2.30 -5.16
CA THR A 15 -35.29 1.99 -3.76
C THR A 15 -34.77 3.24 -3.08
N ALA A 16 -35.65 3.96 -2.38
CA ALA A 16 -35.23 4.89 -1.35
C ALA A 16 -34.61 4.08 -0.20
N SER A 17 -33.28 4.06 -0.11
CA SER A 17 -32.57 3.46 1.02
C SER A 17 -32.73 4.34 2.24
N VAL A 18 -33.77 4.10 3.05
CA VAL A 18 -33.72 4.47 4.46
C VAL A 18 -32.59 3.63 5.05
N ALA A 19 -31.48 4.27 5.42
CA ALA A 19 -30.34 3.61 6.05
C ALA A 19 -30.82 2.95 7.36
N GLN A 20 -31.16 1.66 7.29
CA GLN A 20 -31.51 0.87 8.44
C GLN A 20 -30.23 0.75 9.28
N LYS A 21 -30.24 1.34 10.49
CA LYS A 21 -29.11 1.29 11.43
C LYS A 21 -28.68 -0.18 11.59
N SER A 22 -27.40 -0.47 11.34
CA SER A 22 -26.87 -1.83 11.40
C SER A 22 -27.20 -2.50 12.74
N THR A 23 -27.65 -3.75 12.72
CA THR A 23 -28.04 -4.48 13.93
C THR A 23 -26.83 -4.94 14.72
N ARG A 24 -25.74 -5.31 14.02
CA ARG A 24 -24.38 -5.50 14.56
C ARG A 24 -23.53 -4.25 14.38
N THR A 25 -22.72 -3.92 15.37
CA THR A 25 -21.65 -2.91 15.28
C THR A 25 -20.30 -3.57 15.59
N HIS A 26 -19.24 -3.09 14.93
CA HIS A 26 -17.85 -3.46 15.14
C HIS A 26 -17.07 -2.15 15.16
N GLU A 27 -16.88 -1.58 16.35
CA GLU A 27 -16.39 -0.21 16.52
C GLU A 27 -14.94 -0.23 17.00
N LYS A 28 -14.08 0.53 16.31
CA LYS A 28 -12.66 0.67 16.70
C LYS A 28 -12.59 1.28 18.11
N PHE A 29 -11.96 0.59 19.03
CA PHE A 29 -11.92 0.90 20.46
C PHE A 29 -10.53 1.37 20.93
N ASP A 30 -9.72 1.86 20.00
CA ASP A 30 -8.32 2.20 20.21
C ASP A 30 -8.06 3.55 20.88
N GLN A 31 -9.01 4.48 20.84
CA GLN A 31 -8.75 5.84 21.31
C GLN A 31 -8.86 5.99 22.83
N LYS A 32 -8.14 6.95 23.42
CA LYS A 32 -8.30 7.39 24.83
C LYS A 32 -8.02 6.29 25.87
N TRP A 33 -6.94 5.53 25.68
CA TRP A 33 -6.41 4.66 26.71
C TRP A 33 -5.44 5.41 27.62
N LYS A 34 -5.24 4.87 28.80
CA LYS A 34 -4.23 5.27 29.76
C LYS A 34 -3.21 4.16 29.91
N PHE A 35 -1.94 4.52 30.08
CA PHE A 35 -0.84 3.60 30.24
C PHE A 35 0.05 3.98 31.41
N ALA A 36 0.50 2.96 32.15
CA ALA A 36 1.58 3.08 33.11
C ALA A 36 2.40 1.78 33.16
N PHE A 37 3.69 1.91 33.46
CA PHE A 37 4.53 0.75 33.78
C PHE A 37 4.14 0.15 35.12
N GLY A 38 4.06 -1.17 35.16
CA GLY A 38 4.07 -1.97 36.38
C GLY A 38 5.49 -2.45 36.71
N HIS A 39 5.61 -3.56 37.43
CA HIS A 39 6.92 -4.15 37.73
C HIS A 39 6.87 -5.67 37.90
N ALA A 40 7.69 -6.41 37.14
CA ALA A 40 7.62 -7.88 37.13
C ALA A 40 8.09 -8.53 38.45
N ALA A 41 8.95 -7.86 39.20
CA ALA A 41 9.59 -8.41 40.40
C ALA A 41 9.21 -7.73 41.75
N GLN A 42 8.40 -6.68 41.72
CA GLN A 42 8.07 -5.87 42.91
C GLN A 42 6.57 -5.58 42.91
N PRO A 43 5.74 -6.43 43.55
CA PRO A 43 4.29 -6.32 43.52
C PRO A 43 3.74 -4.96 43.96
N GLU A 44 4.42 -4.26 44.88
CA GLU A 44 4.08 -2.91 45.32
C GLU A 44 4.23 -1.84 44.22
N LYS A 45 5.13 -2.09 43.25
CA LYS A 45 5.28 -1.28 42.03
C LYS A 45 4.45 -1.81 40.87
N ASP A 46 3.80 -2.95 41.04
CA ASP A 46 2.83 -3.54 40.11
C ASP A 46 1.39 -3.31 40.57
N PHE A 47 1.14 -2.13 41.13
CA PHE A 47 -0.16 -1.70 41.66
C PHE A 47 -0.78 -2.72 42.63
N ASN A 48 0.05 -3.33 43.48
CA ASN A 48 -0.32 -4.32 44.50
C ASN A 48 -1.00 -5.58 43.96
N TYR A 49 -0.89 -5.90 42.65
CA TYR A 49 -1.56 -7.05 42.04
C TYR A 49 -1.22 -8.41 42.70
N GLY A 50 0.01 -8.56 43.19
CA GLY A 50 0.47 -9.74 43.92
C GLY A 50 0.32 -9.67 45.45
N ILE A 51 -0.18 -8.56 46.00
CA ILE A 51 -0.33 -8.33 47.45
C ILE A 51 -1.81 -8.43 47.85
N GLU A 52 -2.69 -7.78 47.08
CA GLU A 52 -4.11 -7.68 47.39
C GLU A 52 -4.91 -8.88 46.88
N THR A 53 -6.03 -9.18 47.56
CA THR A 53 -6.84 -10.38 47.29
C THR A 53 -7.89 -10.18 46.20
N VAL A 54 -7.45 -9.99 44.95
CA VAL A 54 -8.32 -9.64 43.80
C VAL A 54 -9.28 -10.76 43.32
N TYR A 55 -9.11 -11.99 43.81
CA TYR A 55 -9.99 -13.14 43.48
C TYR A 55 -10.81 -13.65 44.67
N SER A 56 -10.71 -13.01 45.84
CA SER A 56 -11.45 -13.45 47.03
C SER A 56 -12.95 -13.18 46.95
N LYS A 57 -13.35 -12.14 46.20
CA LYS A 57 -14.73 -11.69 45.96
C LYS A 57 -14.85 -11.10 44.54
N SER A 58 -15.84 -11.53 43.77
CA SER A 58 -16.09 -11.02 42.42
C SER A 58 -16.31 -9.50 42.44
N GLY A 59 -15.61 -8.77 41.55
CA GLY A 59 -15.69 -7.31 41.47
C GLY A 59 -14.90 -6.55 42.54
N GLY A 60 -14.30 -7.23 43.52
CA GLY A 60 -13.51 -6.61 44.59
C GLY A 60 -12.01 -6.59 44.28
N ALA A 61 -11.43 -5.40 44.15
CA ALA A 61 -10.00 -5.24 43.86
C ALA A 61 -9.38 -3.99 44.52
N GLN A 62 -9.82 -3.68 45.75
CA GLN A 62 -9.40 -2.49 46.50
C GLN A 62 -7.86 -2.37 46.56
N ASN A 63 -7.37 -1.13 46.55
CA ASN A 63 -5.93 -0.78 46.59
C ASN A 63 -5.10 -1.25 45.37
N THR A 64 -5.75 -1.72 44.30
CA THR A 64 -5.08 -2.09 43.04
C THR A 64 -5.53 -1.22 41.87
N ALA A 65 -4.77 -1.27 40.77
CA ALA A 65 -5.17 -0.65 39.50
C ALA A 65 -6.35 -1.36 38.81
N ILE A 66 -6.90 -2.44 39.38
CA ILE A 66 -8.11 -3.12 38.88
C ILE A 66 -9.39 -2.47 39.45
N ASP A 67 -9.31 -1.81 40.61
CA ASP A 67 -10.47 -1.12 41.19
C ASP A 67 -10.96 -0.02 40.23
N PRO A 68 -12.27 0.04 39.91
CA PRO A 68 -12.82 1.12 39.10
C PRO A 68 -12.60 2.51 39.70
N ARG A 69 -12.38 2.61 41.02
CA ARG A 69 -12.14 3.86 41.75
C ARG A 69 -10.66 4.24 41.83
N PHE A 70 -9.76 3.42 41.29
CA PHE A 70 -8.34 3.74 41.25
C PHE A 70 -8.10 5.07 40.53
N ASN A 71 -7.28 5.94 41.12
CA ASN A 71 -6.96 7.24 40.54
C ASN A 71 -5.80 7.10 39.54
N ASP A 72 -6.14 7.03 38.25
CA ASP A 72 -5.19 6.98 37.14
C ASP A 72 -4.96 8.35 36.47
N SER A 73 -5.20 9.46 37.18
CA SER A 73 -4.96 10.82 36.65
C SER A 73 -3.50 11.09 36.25
N LEU A 74 -2.55 10.37 36.85
CA LEU A 74 -1.12 10.47 36.55
C LEU A 74 -0.66 9.52 35.44
N TRP A 75 -1.53 8.65 34.92
CA TRP A 75 -1.17 7.73 33.84
C TRP A 75 -1.14 8.48 32.50
N ARG A 76 -0.25 8.07 31.59
CA ARG A 76 -0.10 8.68 30.27
C ARG A 76 -1.33 8.37 29.42
N ASN A 77 -1.91 9.38 28.76
CA ASN A 77 -2.92 9.16 27.73
C ASN A 77 -2.25 8.76 26.41
N LEU A 78 -2.83 7.77 25.73
CA LEU A 78 -2.42 7.33 24.40
C LEU A 78 -3.59 6.71 23.64
N ASP A 79 -3.38 6.53 22.34
CA ASP A 79 -4.24 5.73 21.48
C ASP A 79 -3.50 4.44 21.11
N LEU A 80 -4.24 3.37 20.92
CA LEU A 80 -3.76 2.11 20.38
C LEU A 80 -3.73 2.16 18.84
N PRO A 81 -3.01 1.24 18.16
CA PRO A 81 -2.09 0.25 18.73
C PRO A 81 -0.86 0.88 19.39
N HIS A 82 -0.33 0.23 20.43
CA HIS A 82 0.80 0.72 21.21
C HIS A 82 1.83 -0.38 21.50
N ASP A 83 3.07 -0.12 21.09
CA ASP A 83 4.27 -0.90 21.38
C ASP A 83 5.22 -0.06 22.26
N TRP A 84 5.21 -0.31 23.57
CA TRP A 84 6.02 0.50 24.50
C TRP A 84 7.51 0.18 24.39
N ALA A 85 7.88 -1.02 23.90
CA ALA A 85 9.28 -1.42 23.77
C ALA A 85 10.02 -0.52 22.76
N MET A 86 9.30 -0.02 21.77
CA MET A 86 9.85 0.89 20.76
C MET A 86 10.31 2.23 21.37
N GLU A 87 9.61 2.69 22.40
CA GLU A 87 9.88 3.97 23.08
C GLU A 87 11.06 3.91 24.07
N LEU A 88 11.52 2.71 24.43
CA LEU A 88 12.64 2.53 25.34
C LEU A 88 13.98 2.84 24.65
N PRO A 89 15.01 3.32 25.39
CA PRO A 89 16.35 3.47 24.83
C PRO A 89 16.96 2.11 24.46
N PHE A 90 17.98 2.13 23.61
CA PHE A 90 18.82 0.95 23.37
C PHE A 90 19.80 0.74 24.53
N VAL A 91 20.05 -0.53 24.90
CA VAL A 91 21.00 -0.89 25.95
C VAL A 91 21.99 -1.92 25.44
N LYS A 92 23.28 -1.71 25.69
CA LYS A 92 24.28 -2.77 25.45
C LYS A 92 24.20 -3.81 26.56
N ASP A 93 23.73 -5.02 26.23
CA ASP A 93 23.67 -6.17 27.15
C ASP A 93 24.09 -7.45 26.42
N GLU A 94 24.82 -8.33 27.07
CA GLU A 94 25.35 -9.58 26.47
C GLU A 94 24.30 -10.71 26.44
N ALA A 95 23.13 -10.54 27.05
CA ALA A 95 22.10 -11.56 27.06
C ALA A 95 21.50 -11.75 25.66
N PHE A 96 21.50 -13.01 25.20
CA PHE A 96 20.97 -13.40 23.90
C PHE A 96 19.55 -12.88 23.66
N ASN A 97 18.66 -12.99 24.63
CA ASN A 97 17.28 -12.50 24.50
C ASN A 97 17.20 -10.98 24.33
N VAL A 98 18.13 -10.20 24.89
CA VAL A 98 18.15 -8.74 24.72
C VAL A 98 18.68 -8.39 23.33
N MET A 99 19.76 -9.04 22.89
CA MET A 99 20.32 -8.89 21.54
C MET A 99 19.30 -9.29 20.46
N ALA A 100 18.69 -10.47 20.59
CA ALA A 100 17.74 -11.02 19.63
C ALA A 100 16.48 -10.14 19.46
N HIS A 101 16.17 -9.28 20.44
CA HIS A 101 15.06 -8.32 20.39
C HIS A 101 15.55 -6.88 20.17
N GLY A 102 16.71 -6.71 19.54
CA GLY A 102 17.24 -5.41 19.10
C GLY A 102 17.64 -4.49 20.24
N TYR A 103 18.16 -5.06 21.33
CA TYR A 103 18.73 -4.34 22.46
C TYR A 103 17.74 -3.42 23.19
N LYS A 104 16.45 -3.77 23.18
CA LYS A 104 15.43 -3.11 23.99
C LYS A 104 15.40 -3.70 25.40
N PRO A 105 15.38 -2.87 26.46
CA PRO A 105 15.41 -3.32 27.85
C PRO A 105 14.03 -3.81 28.29
N VAL A 106 13.59 -4.95 27.77
CA VAL A 106 12.38 -5.70 28.18
C VAL A 106 12.85 -7.10 28.61
N GLY A 107 12.09 -7.80 29.43
CA GLY A 107 12.36 -9.18 29.88
C GLY A 107 12.78 -9.30 31.34
N GLY A 108 13.14 -10.51 31.75
CA GLY A 108 13.48 -10.84 33.15
C GLY A 108 14.59 -9.99 33.79
N LYS A 109 15.55 -9.50 33.00
CA LYS A 109 16.61 -8.59 33.49
C LYS A 109 16.14 -7.14 33.69
N PHE A 110 15.02 -6.76 33.08
CA PHE A 110 14.49 -5.39 33.08
C PHE A 110 13.07 -5.35 33.66
N PRO A 111 12.86 -5.78 34.91
CA PRO A 111 11.52 -5.95 35.47
C PRO A 111 10.68 -4.67 35.54
N ALA A 112 11.32 -3.48 35.54
CA ALA A 112 10.65 -2.19 35.58
C ALA A 112 10.02 -1.77 34.23
N THR A 113 10.34 -2.46 33.14
CA THR A 113 9.89 -2.14 31.77
C THR A 113 9.25 -3.35 31.08
N SER A 114 9.01 -4.44 31.82
CA SER A 114 8.41 -5.68 31.32
C SER A 114 6.92 -5.81 31.57
N ILE A 115 6.34 -5.00 32.47
CA ILE A 115 4.90 -4.99 32.73
C ILE A 115 4.30 -3.66 32.29
N GLY A 116 3.25 -3.73 31.48
CA GLY A 116 2.45 -2.59 31.07
C GLY A 116 1.02 -2.73 31.58
N TRP A 117 0.46 -1.67 32.16
CA TRP A 117 -0.95 -1.59 32.50
C TRP A 117 -1.66 -0.60 31.59
N TYR A 118 -2.78 -1.04 31.04
CA TYR A 118 -3.69 -0.22 30.24
C TYR A 118 -5.02 -0.07 30.98
N ARG A 119 -5.56 1.15 30.98
CA ARG A 119 -6.87 1.46 31.55
C ARG A 119 -7.67 2.33 30.60
N LYS A 120 -8.97 2.08 30.47
CA LYS A 120 -9.87 2.95 29.70
C LYS A 120 -11.20 3.13 30.38
N HIS A 121 -11.59 4.40 30.49
CA HIS A 121 -12.89 4.84 30.97
C HIS A 121 -13.81 5.07 29.77
N PHE A 122 -15.02 4.49 29.80
CA PHE A 122 -15.97 4.63 28.71
C PHE A 122 -17.42 4.52 29.21
N THR A 123 -18.35 5.00 28.40
CA THR A 123 -19.80 4.87 28.67
C THR A 123 -20.44 4.10 27.53
N ILE A 124 -21.43 3.28 27.87
CA ILE A 124 -22.28 2.58 26.91
C ILE A 124 -23.69 3.14 27.05
N ASP A 125 -24.27 3.58 25.93
CA ASP A 125 -25.62 4.14 25.95
C ASP A 125 -26.65 3.09 26.40
N SER A 126 -27.65 3.52 27.16
CA SER A 126 -28.80 2.70 27.54
C SER A 126 -29.53 2.03 26.37
N THR A 127 -29.41 2.54 25.13
CA THR A 127 -29.98 1.90 23.93
C THR A 127 -29.34 0.57 23.58
N TYR A 128 -28.18 0.23 24.15
CA TYR A 128 -27.56 -1.09 23.99
C TYR A 128 -28.07 -2.12 25.02
N ALA A 129 -28.92 -1.72 25.97
CA ALA A 129 -29.54 -2.66 26.90
C ALA A 129 -30.36 -3.71 26.14
N GLY A 130 -30.16 -4.99 26.47
CA GLY A 130 -30.76 -6.11 25.75
C GLY A 130 -30.02 -6.50 24.47
N LYS A 131 -28.80 -6.00 24.25
CA LYS A 131 -27.84 -6.54 23.28
C LYS A 131 -26.72 -7.28 23.99
N ARG A 132 -26.00 -8.07 23.20
CA ARG A 132 -24.71 -8.65 23.57
C ARG A 132 -23.60 -7.65 23.25
N LEU A 133 -22.60 -7.61 24.12
CA LEU A 133 -21.44 -6.73 24.00
C LEU A 133 -20.16 -7.54 24.19
N SER A 134 -19.18 -7.38 23.31
CA SER A 134 -17.86 -7.97 23.50
C SER A 134 -16.74 -6.97 23.21
N ILE A 135 -15.60 -7.18 23.86
CA ILE A 135 -14.35 -6.50 23.52
C ILE A 135 -13.38 -7.51 22.92
N THR A 136 -12.95 -7.23 21.69
CA THR A 136 -12.07 -8.10 20.92
C THR A 136 -10.70 -7.44 20.78
N PHE A 137 -9.65 -8.16 21.13
CA PHE A 137 -8.26 -7.75 20.92
C PHE A 137 -7.70 -8.58 19.77
N ASP A 138 -7.07 -7.95 18.77
CA ASP A 138 -6.47 -8.67 17.64
C ASP A 138 -5.09 -9.27 17.96
N GLY A 139 -4.42 -8.73 18.98
CA GLY A 139 -3.14 -9.24 19.49
C GLY A 139 -2.60 -8.36 20.62
N ILE A 140 -2.02 -9.01 21.63
CA ILE A 140 -1.41 -8.37 22.80
C ILE A 140 -0.14 -9.12 23.10
N PHE A 141 1.01 -8.44 23.16
CA PHE A 141 2.29 -9.07 23.46
C PHE A 141 2.73 -8.74 24.89
N ARG A 142 2.68 -9.67 25.86
CA ARG A 142 1.97 -10.97 25.86
C ARG A 142 1.40 -11.26 27.26
N ASP A 143 0.86 -12.46 27.48
CA ASP A 143 0.30 -12.90 28.77
C ASP A 143 -0.61 -11.83 29.42
N ALA A 144 -1.62 -11.42 28.64
CA ALA A 144 -2.49 -10.33 29.00
C ALA A 144 -3.62 -10.81 29.89
N LYS A 145 -3.91 -10.10 30.97
CA LYS A 145 -5.06 -10.34 31.87
C LYS A 145 -6.01 -9.15 31.82
N CYS A 146 -7.30 -9.42 31.69
CA CYS A 146 -8.31 -8.40 31.43
C CYS A 146 -9.38 -8.36 32.52
N TRP A 147 -9.79 -7.15 32.90
CA TRP A 147 -10.89 -6.90 33.82
C TRP A 147 -11.80 -5.80 33.30
N ILE A 148 -13.09 -5.90 33.63
CA ILE A 148 -14.04 -4.79 33.48
C ILE A 148 -14.75 -4.56 34.80
N ASN A 149 -14.78 -3.30 35.27
CA ASN A 149 -15.45 -2.93 36.51
C ASN A 149 -15.00 -3.77 37.74
N GLY A 150 -13.76 -4.25 37.76
CA GLY A 150 -13.21 -5.14 38.79
C GLY A 150 -13.50 -6.64 38.59
N PHE A 151 -14.31 -7.02 37.60
CA PHE A 151 -14.58 -8.42 37.26
C PHE A 151 -13.52 -8.95 36.29
N TYR A 152 -12.96 -10.11 36.61
CA TYR A 152 -11.99 -10.78 35.74
C TYR A 152 -12.69 -11.39 34.53
N LEU A 153 -12.26 -11.00 33.34
CA LEU A 153 -12.79 -11.51 32.07
C LEU A 153 -12.05 -12.75 31.59
N GLY A 154 -10.73 -12.78 31.80
CA GLY A 154 -9.88 -13.88 31.37
C GLY A 154 -8.46 -13.44 31.04
N ASN A 155 -7.74 -14.34 30.37
CA ASN A 155 -6.34 -14.20 30.01
C ASN A 155 -6.13 -14.55 28.52
N ASN A 156 -5.09 -13.97 27.91
CA ASN A 156 -4.56 -14.35 26.61
C ASN A 156 -3.03 -14.52 26.70
N GLU A 157 -2.54 -15.76 26.72
CA GLU A 157 -1.11 -16.07 26.82
C GLU A 157 -0.35 -15.76 25.52
N SER A 158 -1.02 -15.90 24.38
CA SER A 158 -0.43 -15.67 23.04
C SER A 158 0.02 -14.23 22.85
N GLY A 159 1.21 -14.06 22.28
CA GLY A 159 1.70 -12.78 21.79
C GLY A 159 1.09 -12.33 20.45
N TYR A 160 0.40 -13.21 19.71
CA TYR A 160 0.04 -12.96 18.31
C TYR A 160 -1.43 -13.19 18.00
N VAL A 161 -2.03 -14.28 18.46
CA VAL A 161 -3.47 -14.53 18.25
C VAL A 161 -4.21 -13.88 19.41
N GLY A 162 -5.00 -12.86 19.10
CA GLY A 162 -5.84 -12.18 20.09
C GLY A 162 -7.11 -12.96 20.48
N THR A 163 -7.91 -12.37 21.37
CA THR A 163 -9.08 -13.02 21.98
C THR A 163 -10.25 -12.05 22.11
N SER A 164 -11.45 -12.57 22.35
CA SER A 164 -12.67 -11.80 22.56
C SER A 164 -13.30 -12.14 23.92
N PHE A 165 -13.74 -11.11 24.64
CA PHE A 165 -14.41 -11.25 25.93
C PHE A 165 -15.81 -10.67 25.86
N ASP A 166 -16.81 -11.47 26.20
CA ASP A 166 -18.17 -11.00 26.44
C ASP A 166 -18.22 -10.16 27.73
N ILE A 167 -18.71 -8.94 27.62
CA ILE A 167 -18.81 -7.98 28.73
C ILE A 167 -20.26 -7.68 29.12
N THR A 168 -21.24 -8.34 28.49
CA THR A 168 -22.67 -8.01 28.59
C THR A 168 -23.15 -7.86 30.03
N ASP A 169 -22.77 -8.80 30.90
CA ASP A 169 -23.25 -8.85 32.29
C ASP A 169 -22.55 -7.86 33.23
N PHE A 170 -21.42 -7.29 32.80
CA PHE A 170 -20.57 -6.47 33.66
C PHE A 170 -20.66 -4.97 33.33
N VAL A 171 -21.21 -4.61 32.17
CA VAL A 171 -21.39 -3.23 31.72
C VAL A 171 -22.50 -2.53 32.50
N LYS A 172 -22.23 -1.29 32.88
CA LYS A 172 -23.16 -0.36 33.51
C LYS A 172 -23.64 0.63 32.44
N TYR A 173 -24.85 0.43 31.95
CA TYR A 173 -25.47 1.31 30.95
C TYR A 173 -25.71 2.73 31.49
N GLY A 174 -25.44 3.73 30.65
CA GLY A 174 -25.57 5.16 30.99
C GLY A 174 -24.62 5.65 32.09
N LYS A 175 -23.66 4.81 32.51
CA LYS A 175 -22.68 5.08 33.55
C LYS A 175 -21.27 4.79 33.04
N GLU A 176 -20.30 5.28 33.78
CA GLU A 176 -18.89 4.99 33.51
C GLU A 176 -18.57 3.51 33.77
N ASN A 177 -17.81 2.93 32.85
CA ASN A 177 -17.22 1.61 32.89
C ASN A 177 -15.70 1.75 32.78
N VAL A 178 -14.98 0.85 33.44
CA VAL A 178 -13.52 0.83 33.40
C VAL A 178 -13.05 -0.54 32.94
N ILE A 179 -12.36 -0.59 31.80
CA ILE A 179 -11.58 -1.78 31.39
C ILE A 179 -10.12 -1.61 31.80
N VAL A 180 -9.52 -2.70 32.28
CA VAL A 180 -8.13 -2.77 32.73
C VAL A 180 -7.47 -3.97 32.08
N VAL A 181 -6.28 -3.77 31.52
CA VAL A 181 -5.45 -4.84 30.93
C VAL A 181 -4.05 -4.77 31.54
N ARG A 182 -3.61 -5.85 32.17
CA ARG A 182 -2.21 -6.04 32.59
C ARG A 182 -1.52 -6.91 31.56
N VAL A 183 -0.42 -6.43 31.00
CA VAL A 183 0.38 -7.12 29.96
C VAL A 183 1.74 -7.47 30.53
N ASP A 184 2.17 -8.73 30.37
CA ASP A 184 3.42 -9.26 30.90
C ASP A 184 4.36 -9.70 29.76
N ALA A 185 5.34 -8.85 29.45
CA ALA A 185 6.37 -9.10 28.45
C ALA A 185 7.68 -9.59 29.09
N THR A 186 7.62 -10.24 30.25
CA THR A 186 8.82 -10.75 30.94
C THR A 186 9.45 -11.95 30.20
N GLN A 187 8.63 -12.69 29.44
CA GLN A 187 9.04 -13.82 28.60
C GLN A 187 8.79 -13.52 27.12
N TYR A 188 9.49 -14.24 26.25
CA TYR A 188 9.45 -14.09 24.79
C TYR A 188 8.88 -15.35 24.13
N GLU A 189 8.28 -15.22 22.96
CA GLU A 189 7.93 -16.39 22.12
C GLU A 189 8.98 -16.63 21.05
N GLY A 190 9.69 -15.59 20.57
CA GLY A 190 10.60 -15.63 19.43
C GLY A 190 12.06 -15.28 19.73
N TRP A 191 12.84 -15.14 18.66
CA TRP A 191 14.24 -14.71 18.66
C TRP A 191 14.46 -13.50 17.74
N PHE A 192 13.46 -12.61 17.70
CA PHE A 192 13.38 -11.40 16.88
C PHE A 192 12.58 -10.36 17.68
N TYR A 193 12.53 -9.11 17.25
CA TYR A 193 11.73 -8.11 17.95
C TYR A 193 10.23 -8.38 17.87
N GLU A 194 9.62 -8.70 19.01
CA GLU A 194 8.18 -8.99 19.10
C GLU A 194 7.34 -7.73 19.44
N GLY A 195 7.99 -6.72 20.04
CA GLY A 195 7.34 -5.56 20.66
C GLY A 195 6.81 -5.87 22.06
N ALA A 196 6.09 -4.94 22.67
CA ALA A 196 5.39 -5.15 23.94
C ALA A 196 4.17 -4.24 24.10
N GLY A 197 3.01 -4.81 24.44
CA GLY A 197 1.76 -4.07 24.64
C GLY A 197 0.59 -4.52 23.79
N ILE A 198 -0.44 -3.68 23.71
CA ILE A 198 -1.60 -3.90 22.86
C ILE A 198 -1.26 -3.31 21.49
N TYR A 199 -0.45 -4.06 20.73
CA TYR A 199 0.17 -3.59 19.49
C TYR A 199 -0.68 -3.86 18.24
N ARG A 200 -1.87 -4.44 18.40
CA ARG A 200 -2.92 -4.53 17.37
C ARG A 200 -4.22 -3.89 17.87
N HIS A 201 -5.22 -3.78 16.99
CA HIS A 201 -6.48 -3.12 17.30
C HIS A 201 -7.28 -3.80 18.42
N VAL A 202 -8.09 -2.97 19.07
CA VAL A 202 -9.16 -3.38 19.98
C VAL A 202 -10.49 -2.94 19.40
N TRP A 203 -11.50 -3.78 19.52
CA TRP A 203 -12.84 -3.55 18.97
C TRP A 203 -13.89 -3.69 20.07
N LEU A 204 -14.93 -2.86 20.00
CA LEU A 204 -16.16 -3.00 20.76
C LEU A 204 -17.26 -3.48 19.81
N ASP A 205 -17.74 -4.68 20.03
CA ASP A 205 -18.77 -5.31 19.24
C ASP A 205 -20.12 -5.23 19.95
N SER A 206 -21.19 -5.00 19.19
CA SER A 206 -22.55 -5.22 19.67
C SER A 206 -23.36 -6.04 18.69
N TYR A 207 -24.22 -6.93 19.18
CA TYR A 207 -25.09 -7.76 18.36
C TYR A 207 -26.35 -8.17 19.15
N GLU A 208 -27.38 -8.64 18.44
CA GLU A 208 -28.58 -9.19 19.06
C GLU A 208 -28.29 -10.59 19.65
N TYR A 209 -29.15 -11.09 20.56
CA TYR A 209 -28.95 -12.40 21.19
C TYR A 209 -28.97 -13.58 20.19
N ALA A 210 -29.73 -13.46 19.10
CA ALA A 210 -29.62 -14.36 17.95
C ALA A 210 -28.67 -13.76 16.92
N HIS A 211 -27.48 -14.35 16.75
CA HIS A 211 -26.42 -13.76 15.94
C HIS A 211 -25.46 -14.82 15.39
N ILE A 212 -24.67 -14.42 14.40
CA ILE A 212 -23.56 -15.19 13.85
C ILE A 212 -22.43 -15.17 14.87
N VAL A 213 -21.92 -16.34 15.27
CA VAL A 213 -20.80 -16.41 16.23
C VAL A 213 -19.53 -15.77 15.65
N GLN A 214 -18.60 -15.36 16.51
CA GLN A 214 -17.27 -14.90 16.08
C GLN A 214 -16.60 -15.93 15.16
N ASP A 215 -16.05 -15.47 14.03
CA ASP A 215 -15.47 -16.32 12.97
C ASP A 215 -16.43 -17.44 12.50
N GLY A 216 -17.73 -17.12 12.51
CA GLY A 216 -18.83 -18.04 12.22
C GLY A 216 -19.09 -18.32 10.74
N ILE A 217 -18.53 -17.52 9.83
CA ILE A 217 -18.71 -17.66 8.38
C ILE A 217 -17.51 -18.38 7.77
N PHE A 218 -17.78 -19.50 7.10
CA PHE A 218 -16.79 -20.18 6.25
C PHE A 218 -17.24 -20.19 4.80
N ALA A 219 -16.43 -19.59 3.93
CA ALA A 219 -16.69 -19.57 2.50
C ALA A 219 -15.55 -20.23 1.71
N TYR A 220 -15.90 -21.13 0.80
CA TYR A 220 -14.95 -21.73 -0.15
C TYR A 220 -15.61 -21.96 -1.51
N THR A 221 -14.82 -22.10 -2.58
CA THR A 221 -15.34 -22.26 -3.94
C THR A 221 -15.14 -23.69 -4.41
N SER A 222 -16.18 -24.30 -5.00
CA SER A 222 -16.09 -25.53 -5.77
C SER A 222 -16.18 -25.25 -7.28
N PHE A 223 -15.42 -26.02 -8.06
CA PHE A 223 -15.38 -25.94 -9.52
C PHE A 223 -15.76 -27.31 -10.10
N GLU A 224 -17.01 -27.46 -10.57
CA GLU A 224 -17.54 -28.73 -11.08
C GLU A 224 -18.19 -28.55 -12.45
N LYS A 225 -17.77 -29.33 -13.48
CA LYS A 225 -18.44 -29.41 -14.80
C LYS A 225 -18.85 -28.05 -15.38
N ASN A 226 -17.93 -27.08 -15.36
CA ASN A 226 -18.10 -25.68 -15.81
C ASN A 226 -18.99 -24.79 -14.92
N LYS A 227 -19.26 -25.20 -13.67
CA LYS A 227 -19.94 -24.38 -12.68
C LYS A 227 -18.96 -23.94 -11.60
N THR A 228 -19.04 -22.65 -11.26
CA THR A 228 -18.38 -22.09 -10.09
C THR A 228 -19.42 -21.83 -9.02
N THR A 229 -19.30 -22.55 -7.90
CA THR A 229 -20.23 -22.44 -6.79
C THR A 229 -19.48 -22.04 -5.53
N ILE A 230 -19.91 -20.97 -4.88
CA ILE A 230 -19.43 -20.61 -3.55
C ILE A 230 -20.27 -21.38 -2.55
N GLN A 231 -19.61 -22.16 -1.68
CA GLN A 231 -20.17 -22.82 -0.52
C GLN A 231 -20.03 -21.88 0.68
N ILE A 232 -21.12 -21.65 1.41
CA ILE A 232 -21.15 -20.78 2.59
C ILE A 232 -21.74 -21.54 3.76
N GLU A 233 -20.95 -21.68 4.83
CA GLU A 233 -21.42 -22.18 6.12
C GLU A 233 -21.51 -21.01 7.09
N THR A 234 -22.67 -20.80 7.71
CA THR A 234 -22.91 -19.74 8.69
C THR A 234 -23.31 -20.37 10.01
N ASN A 235 -22.44 -20.28 11.02
CA ASN A 235 -22.74 -20.72 12.38
C ASN A 235 -23.48 -19.62 13.15
N VAL A 236 -24.69 -19.91 13.59
CA VAL A 236 -25.58 -18.97 14.27
C VAL A 236 -25.97 -19.56 15.63
N VAL A 237 -25.94 -18.71 16.66
CA VAL A 237 -26.36 -19.04 18.03
C VAL A 237 -27.61 -18.27 18.39
N ASN A 238 -28.46 -18.88 19.22
CA ASN A 238 -29.52 -18.20 19.94
C ASN A 238 -29.20 -18.18 21.44
N GLU A 239 -28.69 -17.06 21.95
CA GLU A 239 -28.45 -16.84 23.40
C GLU A 239 -29.65 -16.17 24.09
N SER A 240 -30.80 -16.07 23.42
CA SER A 240 -32.01 -15.49 24.02
C SER A 240 -32.73 -16.53 24.89
N SER A 241 -33.61 -16.07 25.77
CA SER A 241 -34.41 -16.94 26.65
C SER A 241 -35.60 -17.62 25.95
N LYS A 242 -35.78 -17.43 24.64
CA LYS A 242 -36.91 -17.97 23.87
C LYS A 242 -36.42 -18.69 22.61
N ASN A 243 -37.28 -19.49 22.01
CA ASN A 243 -37.01 -20.05 20.69
C ASN A 243 -36.99 -18.94 19.64
N GLU A 244 -36.03 -19.00 18.72
CA GLU A 244 -35.88 -18.06 17.62
C GLU A 244 -36.05 -18.79 16.28
N ASN A 245 -36.98 -18.29 15.44
CA ASN A 245 -37.18 -18.78 14.08
C ASN A 245 -36.31 -17.96 13.12
N LEU A 246 -35.20 -18.55 12.68
CA LEU A 246 -34.18 -17.83 11.94
C LEU A 246 -34.24 -18.12 10.44
N ARG A 247 -33.99 -17.09 9.63
CA ARG A 247 -33.82 -17.16 8.18
C ARG A 247 -32.51 -16.49 7.78
N ILE A 248 -31.70 -17.19 6.99
CA ILE A 248 -30.41 -16.73 6.48
C ILE A 248 -30.55 -16.36 5.00
N GLU A 249 -30.15 -15.14 4.67
CA GLU A 249 -30.09 -14.62 3.31
C GLU A 249 -28.65 -14.26 2.97
N THR A 250 -28.16 -14.78 1.85
CA THR A 250 -26.77 -14.55 1.40
C THR A 250 -26.76 -13.94 0.00
N ARG A 251 -26.04 -12.83 -0.15
CA ARG A 251 -25.85 -12.10 -1.41
C ARG A 251 -24.39 -12.01 -1.77
N ILE A 252 -24.06 -12.21 -3.04
CA ILE A 252 -22.73 -11.98 -3.59
C ILE A 252 -22.76 -10.64 -4.31
N LEU A 253 -21.90 -9.71 -3.88
CA LEU A 253 -21.79 -8.37 -4.45
C LEU A 253 -20.49 -8.25 -5.25
N ALA A 254 -20.55 -7.58 -6.40
CA ALA A 254 -19.37 -7.08 -7.10
C ALA A 254 -18.63 -6.02 -6.26
N ARG A 255 -17.40 -5.66 -6.66
CA ARG A 255 -16.61 -4.61 -5.98
C ARG A 255 -17.38 -3.29 -5.83
N GLY A 256 -18.13 -2.89 -6.87
CA GLY A 256 -18.96 -1.69 -6.86
C GLY A 256 -20.31 -1.81 -6.13
N GLY A 257 -20.55 -2.89 -5.38
CA GLY A 257 -21.76 -3.07 -4.56
C GLY A 257 -22.96 -3.72 -5.26
N ASN A 258 -22.95 -3.85 -6.58
CA ASN A 258 -24.02 -4.51 -7.34
C ASN A 258 -24.16 -5.99 -6.97
N VAL A 259 -25.39 -6.46 -6.73
CA VAL A 259 -25.67 -7.89 -6.49
C VAL A 259 -25.45 -8.68 -7.78
N VAL A 260 -24.55 -9.67 -7.74
CA VAL A 260 -24.26 -10.55 -8.89
C VAL A 260 -24.84 -11.96 -8.73
N ALA A 261 -25.11 -12.40 -7.50
CA ALA A 261 -25.75 -13.69 -7.23
C ALA A 261 -26.44 -13.72 -5.86
N LEU A 262 -27.42 -14.61 -5.71
CA LEU A 262 -28.21 -14.81 -4.49
C LEU A 262 -28.28 -16.29 -4.13
N ALA A 263 -28.13 -16.61 -2.84
CA ALA A 263 -28.38 -17.95 -2.31
C ALA A 263 -29.88 -18.24 -2.18
N LYS A 264 -30.25 -19.52 -2.24
CA LYS A 264 -31.54 -19.95 -1.67
C LYS A 264 -31.50 -19.74 -0.17
N ASN A 265 -32.53 -19.10 0.40
CA ASN A 265 -32.63 -18.89 1.84
C ASN A 265 -32.57 -20.22 2.61
N ALA A 266 -31.81 -20.23 3.69
CA ALA A 266 -31.86 -21.28 4.71
C ALA A 266 -32.72 -20.81 5.89
N ALA A 267 -33.33 -21.73 6.63
CA ALA A 267 -34.11 -21.39 7.81
C ALA A 267 -34.06 -22.53 8.84
N GLY A 268 -34.25 -22.20 10.10
CA GLY A 268 -34.30 -23.17 11.20
C GLY A 268 -34.65 -22.53 12.53
N ASP A 269 -35.30 -23.31 13.38
CA ASP A 269 -35.61 -22.93 14.76
C ASP A 269 -34.44 -23.28 15.67
N LEU A 270 -34.02 -22.32 16.50
CA LEU A 270 -33.04 -22.54 17.55
C LEU A 270 -33.68 -22.35 18.92
N ALA A 271 -33.59 -23.36 19.77
CA ALA A 271 -33.90 -23.23 21.20
C ALA A 271 -32.89 -22.30 21.89
N PRO A 272 -33.19 -21.80 23.11
CA PRO A 272 -32.21 -21.12 23.94
C PRO A 272 -30.90 -21.91 24.07
N GLU A 273 -29.78 -21.21 23.97
CA GLU A 273 -28.40 -21.74 24.00
C GLU A 273 -28.04 -22.71 22.86
N GLN A 274 -28.92 -22.86 21.87
CA GLN A 274 -28.65 -23.72 20.72
C GLN A 274 -27.84 -22.99 19.64
N GLN A 275 -26.94 -23.73 19.01
CA GLN A 275 -26.22 -23.30 17.80
C GLN A 275 -26.55 -24.22 16.62
N ASN A 276 -26.51 -23.66 15.41
CA ASN A 276 -26.60 -24.45 14.18
C ASN A 276 -25.76 -23.85 13.05
N ILE A 277 -25.24 -24.73 12.18
CA ILE A 277 -24.51 -24.34 10.97
C ILE A 277 -25.46 -24.42 9.78
N PHE A 278 -25.85 -23.27 9.25
CA PHE A 278 -26.64 -23.16 8.03
C PHE A 278 -25.73 -23.23 6.82
N LYS A 279 -25.99 -24.18 5.91
CA LYS A 279 -25.21 -24.38 4.68
C LYS A 279 -25.98 -23.85 3.48
N GLN A 280 -25.36 -22.95 2.74
CA GLN A 280 -25.89 -22.37 1.51
C GLN A 280 -24.87 -22.53 0.37
N GLN A 281 -25.37 -22.53 -0.86
CA GLN A 281 -24.55 -22.57 -2.06
C GLN A 281 -25.03 -21.52 -3.05
N VAL A 282 -24.09 -20.85 -3.73
CA VAL A 282 -24.38 -19.79 -4.70
C VAL A 282 -23.58 -20.01 -5.97
N GLU A 283 -24.28 -20.19 -7.10
CA GLU A 283 -23.65 -20.24 -8.42
C GLU A 283 -23.31 -18.81 -8.87
N VAL A 284 -22.05 -18.57 -9.21
CA VAL A 284 -21.60 -17.30 -9.80
C VAL A 284 -21.29 -17.52 -11.27
N LYS A 285 -22.03 -16.86 -12.15
CA LYS A 285 -21.85 -16.98 -13.59
C LYS A 285 -20.68 -16.11 -14.06
N ASN A 286 -19.81 -16.70 -14.89
CA ASN A 286 -18.64 -16.02 -15.47
C ASN A 286 -17.83 -15.21 -14.43
N PRO A 287 -17.38 -15.85 -13.33
CA PRO A 287 -16.69 -15.15 -12.27
C PRO A 287 -15.36 -14.57 -12.78
N ARG A 288 -15.02 -13.36 -12.33
CA ARG A 288 -13.67 -12.82 -12.47
C ARG A 288 -12.81 -13.45 -11.38
N HIS A 289 -11.87 -14.29 -11.77
CA HIS A 289 -11.04 -15.03 -10.82
C HIS A 289 -9.99 -14.12 -10.17
N TRP A 290 -9.80 -14.29 -8.87
CA TRP A 290 -8.67 -13.72 -8.17
C TRP A 290 -7.37 -14.44 -8.59
N ASN A 291 -6.32 -13.66 -8.84
CA ASN A 291 -4.96 -14.15 -8.96
C ASN A 291 -3.96 -13.06 -8.52
N THR A 292 -2.66 -13.35 -8.60
CA THR A 292 -1.59 -12.45 -8.11
C THR A 292 -1.44 -11.17 -8.93
N ASP A 293 -1.92 -11.14 -10.17
CA ASP A 293 -1.85 -9.97 -11.06
C ASP A 293 -3.22 -9.28 -11.19
N ASP A 294 -4.30 -10.06 -11.05
CA ASP A 294 -5.66 -9.57 -10.96
C ASP A 294 -6.37 -9.97 -9.65
N PRO A 295 -6.08 -9.29 -8.52
CA PRO A 295 -6.74 -9.55 -7.23
C PRO A 295 -8.19 -9.01 -7.15
N TYR A 296 -9.09 -9.54 -7.98
CA TYR A 296 -10.51 -9.16 -7.91
C TYR A 296 -11.20 -9.78 -6.68
N LEU A 297 -11.92 -8.96 -5.93
CA LEU A 297 -12.59 -9.37 -4.68
C LEU A 297 -14.06 -8.98 -4.72
N TYR A 298 -14.92 -9.98 -4.58
CA TYR A 298 -16.35 -9.82 -4.31
C TYR A 298 -16.59 -9.50 -2.84
N ARG A 299 -17.86 -9.33 -2.47
CA ARG A 299 -18.32 -9.34 -1.07
C ARG A 299 -19.41 -10.39 -0.88
N ILE A 300 -19.29 -11.20 0.16
CA ILE A 300 -20.34 -12.11 0.63
C ILE A 300 -21.06 -11.40 1.77
N GLN A 301 -22.29 -10.97 1.53
CA GLN A 301 -23.15 -10.39 2.56
C GLN A 301 -24.06 -11.49 3.12
N VAL A 302 -23.93 -11.80 4.40
CA VAL A 302 -24.79 -12.75 5.11
C VAL A 302 -25.69 -11.99 6.08
N SER A 303 -27.00 -12.18 5.95
CA SER A 303 -28.02 -11.51 6.76
C SER A 303 -28.86 -12.55 7.50
N VAL A 304 -29.01 -12.40 8.81
CA VAL A 304 -29.81 -13.25 9.69
C VAL A 304 -31.06 -12.50 10.10
N TYR A 305 -32.22 -13.11 9.86
CA TYR A 305 -33.51 -12.57 10.25
C TYR A 305 -34.16 -13.48 11.30
N SER A 306 -34.74 -12.88 12.35
CA SER A 306 -35.73 -13.54 13.20
C SER A 306 -37.12 -13.08 12.78
N GLY A 307 -37.92 -13.99 12.19
CA GLY A 307 -39.12 -13.62 11.45
C GLY A 307 -38.81 -12.62 10.32
N ASN A 308 -39.32 -11.39 10.44
CA ASN A 308 -39.06 -10.29 9.49
C ASN A 308 -38.03 -9.26 9.99
N LYS A 309 -37.53 -9.39 11.23
CA LYS A 309 -36.54 -8.48 11.82
C LYS A 309 -35.14 -8.94 11.45
N LEU A 310 -34.32 -8.08 10.82
CA LEU A 310 -32.88 -8.31 10.69
C LEU A 310 -32.27 -8.28 12.10
N VAL A 311 -31.57 -9.34 12.49
CA VAL A 311 -30.92 -9.46 13.82
C VAL A 311 -29.41 -9.43 13.72
N ASP A 312 -28.83 -9.89 12.62
CA ASP A 312 -27.39 -9.80 12.38
C ASP A 312 -27.08 -9.68 10.88
N GLN A 313 -25.97 -9.01 10.56
CA GLN A 313 -25.43 -8.93 9.21
C GLN A 313 -23.91 -8.83 9.25
N GLN A 314 -23.24 -9.62 8.42
CA GLN A 314 -21.79 -9.54 8.24
C GLN A 314 -21.43 -9.50 6.75
N LEU A 315 -20.28 -8.88 6.46
CA LEU A 315 -19.74 -8.74 5.11
C LEU A 315 -18.32 -9.32 5.07
N LEU A 316 -18.09 -10.29 4.19
CA LEU A 316 -16.79 -10.92 3.98
C LEU A 316 -16.23 -10.55 2.60
N ARG A 317 -14.96 -10.13 2.53
CA ARG A 317 -14.23 -9.98 1.26
C ARG A 317 -13.83 -11.36 0.74
N TYR A 318 -14.09 -11.62 -0.53
CA TYR A 318 -13.88 -12.97 -1.07
C TYR A 318 -13.45 -12.98 -2.53
N GLY A 319 -12.34 -13.65 -2.83
CA GLY A 319 -11.87 -13.89 -4.19
C GLY A 319 -12.08 -15.34 -4.62
N ILE A 320 -12.70 -15.50 -5.78
CA ILE A 320 -12.96 -16.79 -6.42
C ILE A 320 -11.66 -17.24 -7.09
N ARG A 321 -11.09 -18.36 -6.65
CA ARG A 321 -9.86 -18.91 -7.21
C ARG A 321 -9.79 -20.41 -6.97
N LYS A 322 -9.01 -21.09 -7.80
CA LYS A 322 -8.65 -22.50 -7.63
C LYS A 322 -7.16 -22.62 -7.32
N ILE A 323 -6.80 -23.35 -6.27
CA ILE A 323 -5.41 -23.61 -5.91
C ILE A 323 -5.20 -25.12 -5.74
N GLU A 324 -4.15 -25.64 -6.36
CA GLU A 324 -3.73 -27.04 -6.21
C GLU A 324 -2.22 -27.11 -6.01
N VAL A 325 -1.77 -27.82 -4.97
CA VAL A 325 -0.37 -28.15 -4.74
C VAL A 325 -0.14 -29.59 -5.18
N LYS A 326 0.74 -29.78 -6.17
CA LYS A 326 1.08 -31.10 -6.74
C LYS A 326 2.58 -31.31 -6.68
N THR A 327 3.00 -32.55 -6.90
CA THR A 327 4.42 -32.94 -6.92
C THR A 327 5.22 -32.23 -8.00
N ASN A 328 4.56 -31.75 -9.06
CA ASN A 328 5.17 -31.05 -10.18
C ASN A 328 4.90 -29.53 -10.20
N GLY A 329 4.35 -28.95 -9.13
CA GLY A 329 4.12 -27.49 -9.04
C GLY A 329 2.90 -27.05 -8.25
N LEU A 330 2.84 -25.73 -8.01
CA LEU A 330 1.66 -25.03 -7.52
C LEU A 330 0.86 -24.55 -8.74
N PHE A 331 -0.45 -24.73 -8.72
CA PHE A 331 -1.35 -24.27 -9.78
C PHE A 331 -2.37 -23.30 -9.21
N LEU A 332 -2.43 -22.09 -9.78
CA LEU A 332 -3.42 -21.05 -9.47
C LEU A 332 -4.29 -20.84 -10.71
N ASN A 333 -5.59 -21.14 -10.59
CA ASN A 333 -6.54 -21.12 -11.71
C ASN A 333 -6.02 -21.94 -12.92
N ASP A 334 -5.55 -23.15 -12.62
CA ASP A 334 -4.97 -24.12 -13.58
C ASP A 334 -3.67 -23.67 -14.26
N LYS A 335 -3.14 -22.48 -13.93
CA LYS A 335 -1.82 -22.01 -14.38
C LYS A 335 -0.75 -22.39 -13.37
N LYS A 336 0.34 -23.00 -13.83
CA LYS A 336 1.51 -23.31 -12.99
C LYS A 336 2.15 -22.00 -12.53
N VAL A 337 2.42 -21.89 -11.23
CA VAL A 337 3.06 -20.74 -10.59
C VAL A 337 4.25 -21.25 -9.80
N LYS A 338 5.40 -20.56 -9.94
CA LYS A 338 6.56 -20.77 -9.07
C LYS A 338 6.44 -19.83 -7.88
N ILE A 339 6.68 -20.32 -6.68
CA ILE A 339 6.65 -19.51 -5.46
C ILE A 339 7.92 -18.65 -5.41
N GLN A 340 7.70 -17.34 -5.55
CA GLN A 340 8.70 -16.28 -5.44
C GLN A 340 8.38 -15.53 -4.15
N GLY A 341 8.72 -16.18 -3.03
CA GLY A 341 8.21 -15.82 -1.73
C GLY A 341 9.22 -15.08 -0.85
N VAL A 342 8.72 -14.43 0.19
CA VAL A 342 9.52 -13.79 1.24
C VAL A 342 9.02 -14.18 2.63
N ASN A 343 9.96 -14.36 3.57
CA ASN A 343 9.70 -14.36 5.00
C ASN A 343 9.74 -12.91 5.49
N CYS A 344 8.81 -12.53 6.37
CA CYS A 344 8.79 -11.19 6.96
C CYS A 344 8.27 -11.24 8.40
N HIS A 345 8.98 -10.56 9.30
CA HIS A 345 8.49 -10.19 10.62
C HIS A 345 7.56 -8.97 10.55
N GLN A 346 6.81 -8.73 11.63
CA GLN A 346 5.74 -7.74 11.65
C GLN A 346 6.19 -6.28 11.80
N ASP A 347 7.42 -6.00 12.26
CA ASP A 347 7.85 -4.64 12.61
C ASP A 347 8.26 -3.76 11.43
N HIS A 348 8.27 -2.44 11.67
CA HIS A 348 8.73 -1.41 10.74
C HIS A 348 9.43 -0.27 11.50
N ALA A 349 10.40 0.38 10.86
CA ALA A 349 11.16 1.47 11.48
C ALA A 349 10.25 2.58 12.03
N GLY A 350 10.57 3.11 13.22
CA GLY A 350 9.79 4.20 13.83
C GLY A 350 8.55 3.76 14.62
N VAL A 351 7.90 2.66 14.26
CA VAL A 351 6.63 2.21 14.88
C VAL A 351 6.69 0.84 15.55
N GLY A 352 7.77 0.08 15.38
CA GLY A 352 7.92 -1.24 15.98
C GLY A 352 6.83 -2.19 15.46
N SER A 353 6.18 -2.95 16.33
CA SER A 353 5.10 -3.88 15.94
C SER A 353 3.72 -3.19 15.80
N ALA A 354 3.57 -1.95 16.27
CA ALA A 354 2.31 -1.19 16.24
C ALA A 354 2.09 -0.47 14.89
N LEU A 355 2.01 -1.25 13.80
CA LEU A 355 1.88 -0.72 12.44
C LEU A 355 0.48 -0.15 12.21
N PRO A 356 0.36 1.09 11.69
CA PRO A 356 -0.87 1.56 11.07
C PRO A 356 -1.26 0.68 9.87
N ASP A 357 -2.57 0.55 9.61
CA ASP A 357 -3.13 -0.32 8.57
C ASP A 357 -2.50 -0.03 7.20
N TYR A 358 -2.33 1.25 6.87
CA TYR A 358 -1.70 1.70 5.63
C TYR A 358 -0.28 1.15 5.44
N LEU A 359 0.50 0.99 6.52
CA LEU A 359 1.86 0.45 6.42
C LEU A 359 1.86 -1.01 5.93
N GLN A 360 0.78 -1.77 6.16
CA GLN A 360 0.64 -3.12 5.60
C GLN A 360 0.56 -3.06 4.07
N TYR A 361 -0.27 -2.17 3.51
CA TYR A 361 -0.40 -1.97 2.07
C TYR A 361 0.90 -1.43 1.46
N TYR A 362 1.55 -0.48 2.13
CA TYR A 362 2.86 0.04 1.73
C TYR A 362 3.89 -1.09 1.58
N ARG A 363 4.07 -1.91 2.63
CA ARG A 363 5.06 -3.01 2.65
C ARG A 363 4.76 -4.07 1.60
N ILE A 364 3.49 -4.51 1.49
CA ILE A 364 3.12 -5.51 0.47
C ILE A 364 3.32 -4.96 -0.95
N ARG A 365 3.03 -3.68 -1.20
CA ARG A 365 3.29 -3.05 -2.50
C ARG A 365 4.77 -3.06 -2.86
N LEU A 366 5.66 -2.72 -1.92
CA LEU A 366 7.11 -2.78 -2.17
C LEU A 366 7.58 -4.18 -2.56
N LEU A 367 7.08 -5.21 -1.89
CA LEU A 367 7.37 -6.61 -2.23
C LEU A 367 6.83 -6.98 -3.61
N LYS A 368 5.60 -6.56 -3.95
CA LYS A 368 5.03 -6.75 -5.29
C LYS A 368 5.89 -6.07 -6.37
N ASN A 369 6.42 -4.87 -6.11
CA ASN A 369 7.30 -4.16 -7.03
C ASN A 369 8.61 -4.93 -7.31
N MET A 370 9.12 -5.65 -6.32
CA MET A 370 10.29 -6.54 -6.46
C MET A 370 10.00 -7.78 -7.32
N GLY A 371 8.74 -8.20 -7.44
CA GLY A 371 8.35 -9.45 -8.12
C GLY A 371 7.91 -10.57 -7.19
N VAL A 372 7.67 -10.27 -5.92
CA VAL A 372 7.19 -11.26 -4.94
C VAL A 372 5.74 -11.63 -5.25
N ASN A 373 5.43 -12.93 -5.16
CA ASN A 373 4.07 -13.44 -5.33
C ASN A 373 3.54 -14.21 -4.11
N ALA A 374 4.40 -14.47 -3.11
CA ALA A 374 4.01 -15.14 -1.88
C ALA A 374 4.67 -14.53 -0.62
N TYR A 375 3.97 -14.57 0.49
CA TYR A 375 4.39 -14.07 1.80
C TYR A 375 4.26 -15.20 2.83
N ARG A 376 5.27 -15.40 3.68
CA ARG A 376 5.20 -16.29 4.84
C ARG A 376 5.24 -15.45 6.12
N THR A 377 4.27 -15.68 7.01
CA THR A 377 4.11 -14.94 8.27
C THR A 377 5.07 -15.47 9.34
N SER A 378 6.36 -15.33 9.10
CA SER A 378 7.42 -15.93 9.92
C SER A 378 7.61 -15.15 11.24
N HIS A 379 7.41 -15.73 12.43
CA HIS A 379 6.82 -17.04 12.75
C HIS A 379 5.59 -16.86 13.63
N HIS A 380 4.56 -16.23 13.12
CA HIS A 380 3.42 -15.83 13.91
C HIS A 380 2.13 -15.70 13.11
N ALA A 381 1.01 -15.75 13.85
CA ALA A 381 -0.29 -15.38 13.31
C ALA A 381 -0.26 -13.93 12.79
N PRO A 382 -0.69 -13.66 11.55
CA PRO A 382 -0.74 -12.31 10.99
C PRO A 382 -1.82 -11.46 11.67
N THR A 383 -1.74 -10.15 11.48
CA THR A 383 -2.85 -9.24 11.77
C THR A 383 -3.87 -9.29 10.62
N PRO A 384 -5.19 -9.10 10.87
CA PRO A 384 -6.19 -9.07 9.80
C PRO A 384 -5.86 -8.11 8.66
N GLU A 385 -5.28 -6.94 8.97
CA GLU A 385 -4.94 -5.87 8.03
C GLU A 385 -3.85 -6.29 7.02
N LEU A 386 -2.90 -7.13 7.45
CA LEU A 386 -1.89 -7.72 6.56
C LEU A 386 -2.55 -8.64 5.53
N LEU A 387 -3.49 -9.48 5.97
CA LEU A 387 -4.24 -10.35 5.07
C LEU A 387 -5.16 -9.55 4.14
N ASP A 388 -5.73 -8.44 4.62
CA ASP A 388 -6.48 -7.51 3.78
C ASP A 388 -5.60 -6.86 2.70
N ALA A 389 -4.36 -6.46 3.03
CA ALA A 389 -3.39 -5.98 2.06
C ALA A 389 -3.02 -7.07 1.03
N CYS A 390 -2.72 -8.29 1.49
CA CYS A 390 -2.39 -9.43 0.62
C CYS A 390 -3.53 -9.82 -0.33
N ASP A 391 -4.77 -9.88 0.18
CA ASP A 391 -5.98 -10.14 -0.61
C ASP A 391 -6.16 -9.06 -1.69
N SER A 392 -5.92 -7.79 -1.34
CA SER A 392 -6.13 -6.63 -2.23
C SER A 392 -5.07 -6.48 -3.30
N LEU A 393 -3.82 -6.83 -2.99
CA LEU A 393 -2.64 -6.61 -3.83
C LEU A 393 -2.17 -7.87 -4.57
N GLY A 394 -2.82 -9.01 -4.34
CA GLY A 394 -2.52 -10.25 -5.06
C GLY A 394 -1.25 -10.91 -4.55
N MET A 395 -1.21 -11.21 -3.26
CA MET A 395 -0.11 -11.91 -2.59
C MET A 395 -0.64 -13.23 -2.00
N LEU A 396 -0.03 -14.36 -2.35
CA LEU A 396 -0.33 -15.64 -1.70
C LEU A 396 0.25 -15.65 -0.28
N VAL A 397 -0.45 -16.21 0.71
CA VAL A 397 0.02 -16.25 2.10
C VAL A 397 0.15 -17.69 2.60
N MET A 398 1.35 -18.02 3.09
CA MET A 398 1.56 -19.15 4.00
C MET A 398 1.39 -18.63 5.42
N ASP A 399 0.27 -18.99 6.03
CA ASP A 399 -0.13 -18.52 7.35
C ASP A 399 0.38 -19.49 8.43
N GLU A 400 1.06 -18.96 9.43
CA GLU A 400 1.92 -19.73 10.32
C GLU A 400 1.50 -19.68 11.79
N GLN A 401 1.42 -20.86 12.39
CA GLN A 401 1.34 -21.05 13.83
C GLN A 401 2.72 -20.89 14.47
N ARG A 402 2.79 -20.17 15.60
CA ARG A 402 4.05 -19.90 16.30
C ARG A 402 4.76 -21.16 16.83
N LEU A 403 4.06 -22.03 17.56
CA LEU A 403 4.66 -23.25 18.15
C LEU A 403 3.88 -24.52 17.79
N LEU A 404 4.62 -25.60 17.52
CA LEU A 404 4.07 -26.94 17.30
C LEU A 404 3.84 -27.67 18.64
N ASN A 405 2.72 -27.38 19.29
CA ASN A 405 2.39 -27.93 20.61
C ASN A 405 0.90 -28.30 20.71
N SER A 406 0.59 -29.55 21.03
CA SER A 406 -0.79 -30.05 21.12
C SER A 406 -1.45 -29.83 22.50
N GLY A 407 -0.81 -29.08 23.40
CA GLY A 407 -1.42 -28.65 24.66
C GLY A 407 -2.64 -27.77 24.42
N LYS A 408 -3.54 -27.70 25.42
CA LYS A 408 -4.83 -26.99 25.29
C LYS A 408 -4.67 -25.54 24.83
N GLU A 409 -3.67 -24.82 25.34
CA GLU A 409 -3.43 -23.41 25.00
C GLU A 409 -3.05 -23.25 23.52
N TYR A 410 -1.97 -23.89 23.06
CA TYR A 410 -1.53 -23.79 21.67
C TYR A 410 -2.54 -24.38 20.66
N MET A 411 -3.33 -25.38 21.07
CA MET A 411 -4.42 -25.87 20.23
C MET A 411 -5.62 -24.94 20.13
N ASP A 412 -5.89 -24.17 21.17
CA ASP A 412 -6.86 -23.10 21.12
C ASP A 412 -6.38 -21.95 20.22
N GLN A 413 -5.11 -21.54 20.32
CA GLN A 413 -4.51 -20.54 19.43
C GLN A 413 -4.58 -20.96 17.96
N PHE A 414 -4.21 -22.21 17.64
CA PHE A 414 -4.31 -22.74 16.27
C PHE A 414 -5.77 -22.81 15.79
N TYR A 415 -6.71 -23.19 16.66
CA TYR A 415 -8.14 -23.19 16.34
C TYR A 415 -8.63 -21.79 15.98
N ARG A 416 -8.31 -20.77 16.81
CA ARG A 416 -8.67 -19.37 16.57
C ARG A 416 -8.06 -18.84 15.27
N LEU A 417 -6.77 -19.08 15.05
CA LEU A 417 -6.06 -18.69 13.82
C LEU A 417 -6.77 -19.23 12.57
N VAL A 418 -6.96 -20.54 12.49
CA VAL A 418 -7.56 -21.17 11.30
C VAL A 418 -9.00 -20.71 11.12
N LYS A 419 -9.77 -20.58 12.20
CA LYS A 419 -11.17 -20.13 12.13
C LYS A 419 -11.29 -18.72 11.57
N ARG A 420 -10.44 -17.80 12.00
CA ARG A 420 -10.37 -16.41 11.53
C ARG A 420 -10.02 -16.35 10.04
N ASP A 421 -9.02 -17.11 9.60
CA ASP A 421 -8.38 -16.89 8.30
C ASP A 421 -8.74 -17.88 7.20
N ARG A 422 -9.46 -18.99 7.49
CA ARG A 422 -9.86 -20.00 6.49
C ARG A 422 -10.69 -19.48 5.32
N SER A 423 -11.32 -18.31 5.45
CA SER A 423 -12.06 -17.67 4.35
C SER A 423 -11.24 -16.63 3.57
N ARG A 424 -9.99 -16.36 3.98
CA ARG A 424 -9.11 -15.36 3.35
C ARG A 424 -8.66 -15.78 1.96
N THR A 425 -8.53 -14.80 1.07
CA THR A 425 -8.26 -15.06 -0.35
C THR A 425 -6.78 -15.30 -0.61
N SER A 426 -5.91 -14.67 0.13
CA SER A 426 -4.46 -14.82 -0.01
C SER A 426 -3.96 -16.15 0.55
N VAL A 427 -4.53 -16.59 1.68
CA VAL A 427 -4.10 -17.83 2.35
C VAL A 427 -4.27 -19.02 1.40
N PHE A 428 -3.19 -19.76 1.19
CA PHE A 428 -3.15 -20.93 0.30
C PHE A 428 -2.58 -22.18 0.97
N MET A 429 -1.81 -22.00 2.05
CA MET A 429 -1.19 -23.08 2.81
C MET A 429 -1.06 -22.68 4.27
N TRP A 430 -1.20 -23.65 5.18
CA TRP A 430 -0.94 -23.47 6.60
C TRP A 430 0.44 -24.01 6.98
N CYS A 431 1.20 -23.27 7.80
CA CYS A 431 2.42 -23.77 8.43
C CYS A 431 2.16 -24.03 9.91
N ILE A 432 2.40 -25.26 10.37
CA ILE A 432 2.04 -25.68 11.74
C ILE A 432 3.15 -25.45 12.78
N GLY A 433 4.30 -24.91 12.36
CA GLY A 433 5.44 -24.59 13.23
C GLY A 433 6.75 -24.46 12.44
N ASN A 434 7.78 -23.95 13.10
CA ASN A 434 9.09 -23.66 12.52
C ASN A 434 10.22 -24.16 13.43
N GLU A 435 11.13 -24.97 12.88
CA GLU A 435 12.43 -25.33 13.48
C GLU A 435 12.37 -25.79 14.95
N GLU A 436 11.39 -26.64 15.27
CA GLU A 436 11.17 -27.25 16.59
C GLU A 436 12.18 -28.37 16.86
N GLY A 437 13.47 -28.02 16.91
CA GLY A 437 14.60 -28.95 16.87
C GLY A 437 14.58 -30.04 17.95
N TRP A 438 13.94 -29.80 19.10
CA TRP A 438 13.80 -30.80 20.17
C TRP A 438 12.87 -31.96 19.82
N ILE A 439 11.89 -31.74 18.93
CA ILE A 439 10.83 -32.72 18.64
C ILE A 439 10.76 -33.10 17.16
N HIS A 440 11.31 -32.29 16.24
CA HIS A 440 11.18 -32.44 14.80
C HIS A 440 11.42 -33.87 14.30
N THR A 441 12.54 -34.49 14.66
CA THR A 441 12.92 -35.84 14.16
C THR A 441 12.46 -36.98 15.08
N THR A 442 11.53 -36.70 15.99
CA THR A 442 11.08 -37.64 17.03
C THR A 442 9.67 -38.15 16.79
N GLU A 443 9.34 -39.29 17.42
CA GLU A 443 7.97 -39.83 17.41
C GLU A 443 6.97 -38.88 18.12
N THR A 444 7.43 -38.10 19.10
CA THR A 444 6.61 -37.08 19.77
C THR A 444 6.20 -35.99 18.79
N GLY A 445 7.16 -35.42 18.05
CA GLY A 445 6.87 -34.41 17.03
C GLY A 445 5.91 -34.93 15.96
N LYS A 446 6.09 -36.17 15.50
CA LYS A 446 5.16 -36.85 14.58
C LYS A 446 3.72 -36.86 15.11
N LYS A 447 3.50 -37.29 16.35
CA LYS A 447 2.16 -37.36 16.97
C LYS A 447 1.50 -35.99 17.12
N ILE A 448 2.28 -34.98 17.50
CA ILE A 448 1.79 -33.60 17.61
C ILE A 448 1.37 -33.11 16.21
N ALA A 449 2.23 -33.29 15.21
CA ALA A 449 1.95 -32.89 13.84
C ALA A 449 0.72 -33.60 13.23
N GLN A 450 0.52 -34.89 13.53
CA GLN A 450 -0.71 -35.61 13.15
C GLN A 450 -1.96 -34.98 13.78
N THR A 451 -1.87 -34.58 15.06
CA THR A 451 -2.99 -33.93 15.76
C THR A 451 -3.36 -32.60 15.12
N PHE A 452 -2.36 -31.78 14.78
CA PHE A 452 -2.58 -30.53 14.05
C PHE A 452 -3.19 -30.78 12.67
N GLY A 453 -2.64 -31.74 11.91
CA GLY A 453 -3.17 -32.12 10.60
C GLY A 453 -4.64 -32.54 10.67
N GLN A 454 -5.00 -33.42 11.61
CA GLN A 454 -6.39 -33.85 11.82
C GLN A 454 -7.30 -32.67 12.18
N LYS A 455 -6.86 -31.80 13.08
CA LYS A 455 -7.63 -30.62 13.48
C LYS A 455 -7.83 -29.68 12.29
N LEU A 456 -6.80 -29.46 11.48
CA LEU A 456 -6.88 -28.63 10.29
C LEU A 456 -7.90 -29.17 9.29
N HIS A 457 -7.88 -30.47 8.98
CA HIS A 457 -8.85 -31.07 8.05
C HIS A 457 -10.32 -30.84 8.48
N ILE A 458 -10.58 -30.73 9.79
CA ILE A 458 -11.91 -30.43 10.32
C ILE A 458 -12.25 -28.93 10.15
N LEU A 459 -11.27 -28.04 10.35
CA LEU A 459 -11.48 -26.60 10.35
C LEU A 459 -11.45 -25.98 8.94
N ASP A 460 -10.53 -26.43 8.10
CA ASP A 460 -10.34 -26.01 6.72
C ASP A 460 -9.91 -27.21 5.86
N PRO A 461 -10.87 -27.92 5.23
CA PRO A 461 -10.55 -29.03 4.34
C PRO A 461 -10.06 -28.57 2.95
N THR A 462 -9.94 -27.26 2.70
CA THR A 462 -9.74 -26.72 1.35
C THR A 462 -8.30 -26.35 1.04
N ARG A 463 -7.42 -26.37 2.05
CA ARG A 463 -6.00 -26.02 1.92
C ARG A 463 -5.12 -27.12 2.49
N THR A 464 -3.94 -27.24 1.89
CA THR A 464 -2.89 -28.14 2.40
C THR A 464 -2.07 -27.45 3.49
N TYR A 465 -1.14 -28.18 4.10
CA TYR A 465 -0.27 -27.67 5.15
C TYR A 465 1.16 -28.20 5.07
N THR A 466 2.05 -27.53 5.78
CA THR A 466 3.46 -27.86 5.90
C THR A 466 3.95 -27.56 7.32
N TYR A 467 5.21 -27.89 7.58
CA TYR A 467 5.98 -27.55 8.77
C TYR A 467 7.35 -27.08 8.30
N ALA A 468 7.85 -25.93 8.75
CA ALA A 468 9.14 -25.39 8.28
C ALA A 468 10.32 -26.09 8.98
N ALA A 469 11.17 -26.73 8.17
CA ALA A 469 12.08 -27.77 8.61
C ALA A 469 13.53 -27.50 8.18
N ASP A 470 14.44 -27.41 9.14
CA ASP A 470 15.87 -27.12 8.98
C ASP A 470 16.76 -28.36 8.85
N VAL A 471 16.16 -29.51 8.51
CA VAL A 471 16.85 -30.79 8.32
C VAL A 471 17.05 -31.11 6.83
N PRO A 472 18.14 -31.80 6.44
CA PRO A 472 18.44 -32.12 5.05
C PRO A 472 17.56 -33.27 4.55
N ASN A 473 18.13 -34.33 3.98
CA ASN A 473 17.39 -35.51 3.54
C ASN A 473 17.00 -36.39 4.75
N VAL A 474 16.01 -35.93 5.55
CA VAL A 474 15.51 -36.63 6.75
C VAL A 474 14.01 -36.81 6.65
N TYR A 475 13.56 -38.06 6.52
CA TYR A 475 12.13 -38.40 6.45
C TYR A 475 11.46 -38.53 7.83
N LYS A 476 12.21 -38.99 8.85
CA LYS A 476 11.67 -39.36 10.17
C LYS A 476 11.06 -38.19 10.96
N GLY A 477 10.06 -38.47 11.80
CA GLY A 477 9.45 -37.52 12.73
C GLY A 477 8.28 -36.75 12.11
N VAL A 478 8.27 -35.42 12.26
CA VAL A 478 7.23 -34.54 11.70
C VAL A 478 7.09 -34.71 10.18
N ASN A 479 8.21 -34.87 9.47
CA ASN A 479 8.24 -34.99 8.01
C ASN A 479 7.48 -36.22 7.47
N GLU A 480 7.29 -37.28 8.27
CA GLU A 480 6.57 -38.49 7.87
C GLU A 480 5.07 -38.26 7.62
N VAL A 481 4.52 -37.17 8.14
CA VAL A 481 3.08 -36.90 8.17
C VAL A 481 2.69 -35.56 7.54
N MET A 482 3.67 -34.88 6.92
CA MET A 482 3.44 -33.64 6.19
C MET A 482 3.02 -33.94 4.75
N PRO A 483 1.91 -33.37 4.23
CA PRO A 483 1.54 -33.56 2.84
C PRO A 483 2.46 -32.78 1.88
N VAL A 484 3.12 -31.73 2.36
CA VAL A 484 4.15 -30.97 1.63
C VAL A 484 5.43 -30.98 2.47
N ARG A 485 6.53 -31.48 1.91
CA ARG A 485 7.85 -31.41 2.57
C ARG A 485 8.43 -30.01 2.38
N SER A 486 8.95 -29.41 3.45
CA SER A 486 9.63 -28.12 3.37
C SER A 486 11.15 -28.21 3.55
N PHE A 487 11.89 -27.15 3.27
CA PHE A 487 13.30 -27.02 3.61
C PHE A 487 13.60 -25.58 4.05
N ASN A 488 14.35 -25.43 5.15
CA ASN A 488 15.05 -24.20 5.53
C ASN A 488 16.53 -24.38 5.19
N TYR A 489 17.08 -23.56 4.29
CA TYR A 489 18.49 -23.46 3.83
C TYR A 489 19.16 -24.73 3.26
N ARG A 490 18.57 -25.92 3.38
CA ARG A 490 19.21 -27.17 2.94
C ARG A 490 19.10 -27.39 1.42
N GLN A 491 19.32 -26.35 0.61
CA GLN A 491 19.09 -26.38 -0.85
C GLN A 491 19.77 -27.56 -1.56
N PHE A 492 20.94 -27.98 -1.10
CA PHE A 492 21.71 -29.08 -1.72
C PHE A 492 21.14 -30.47 -1.43
N ALA A 493 20.28 -30.62 -0.41
CA ALA A 493 19.65 -31.90 -0.09
C ALA A 493 18.31 -32.12 -0.79
N VAL A 494 17.78 -31.08 -1.45
CA VAL A 494 16.41 -31.08 -2.00
C VAL A 494 16.24 -32.09 -3.13
N ALA A 495 17.22 -32.17 -4.04
CA ALA A 495 17.17 -33.11 -5.17
C ALA A 495 17.27 -34.58 -4.70
N ASP A 496 18.14 -34.86 -3.72
CA ASP A 496 18.29 -36.20 -3.15
C ASP A 496 17.02 -36.63 -2.41
N TYR A 497 16.41 -35.74 -1.62
CA TYR A 497 15.13 -36.04 -0.96
C TYR A 497 14.03 -36.30 -1.98
N HIS A 498 13.92 -35.48 -3.04
CA HIS A 498 12.92 -35.70 -4.09
C HIS A 498 13.09 -37.06 -4.77
N LYS A 499 14.32 -37.47 -5.02
CA LYS A 499 14.63 -38.79 -5.60
C LYS A 499 14.14 -39.93 -4.70
N ASP A 500 14.29 -39.78 -3.38
CA ASP A 500 13.84 -40.78 -2.40
C ASP A 500 12.32 -40.74 -2.15
N HIS A 501 11.69 -39.57 -2.39
CA HIS A 501 10.27 -39.30 -2.11
C HIS A 501 9.58 -38.56 -3.29
N PRO A 502 9.49 -39.17 -4.48
CA PRO A 502 9.06 -38.48 -5.70
C PRO A 502 7.59 -38.02 -5.69
N ASP A 503 6.76 -38.66 -4.86
CA ASP A 503 5.33 -38.40 -4.76
C ASP A 503 4.95 -37.34 -3.71
N GLN A 504 5.94 -36.73 -3.04
CA GLN A 504 5.71 -35.68 -2.05
C GLN A 504 6.11 -34.31 -2.63
N PRO A 505 5.20 -33.31 -2.69
CA PRO A 505 5.54 -31.95 -3.10
C PRO A 505 6.58 -31.30 -2.16
N ILE A 506 7.49 -30.50 -2.73
CA ILE A 506 8.60 -29.89 -1.99
C ILE A 506 8.62 -28.37 -2.10
N ILE A 507 8.80 -27.68 -0.98
CA ILE A 507 8.87 -26.22 -0.90
C ILE A 507 10.09 -25.74 -0.09
N GLY A 508 10.65 -24.57 -0.43
CA GLY A 508 11.61 -23.89 0.44
C GLY A 508 10.89 -22.92 1.37
N THR A 509 10.82 -23.20 2.67
CA THR A 509 10.17 -22.31 3.66
C THR A 509 11.10 -21.20 4.15
N GLU A 510 12.41 -21.43 4.12
CA GLU A 510 13.45 -20.41 4.28
C GLU A 510 14.61 -20.69 3.35
N MET A 511 14.99 -19.69 2.57
CA MET A 511 16.02 -19.82 1.54
C MET A 511 16.87 -18.55 1.49
N GLY A 512 18.09 -18.65 0.97
CA GLY A 512 19.05 -17.55 1.01
C GLY A 512 19.51 -17.31 2.45
N SER A 513 19.11 -16.19 3.06
CA SER A 513 19.72 -15.59 4.26
C SER A 513 21.08 -14.94 3.99
N THR A 514 21.18 -14.30 2.83
CA THR A 514 22.32 -13.42 2.51
C THR A 514 22.24 -12.18 3.39
N VAL A 515 23.37 -11.72 3.91
CA VAL A 515 23.47 -10.52 4.74
C VAL A 515 24.09 -9.38 3.95
N THR A 516 23.42 -8.24 3.88
CA THR A 516 23.84 -7.05 3.12
C THR A 516 23.49 -5.77 3.86
N THR A 517 24.32 -4.73 3.74
CA THR A 517 24.03 -3.37 4.27
C THR A 517 23.90 -2.40 3.09
N ARG A 518 22.80 -1.64 3.03
CA ARG A 518 22.45 -0.81 1.86
C ARG A 518 23.57 0.18 1.51
N GLY A 519 24.09 0.10 0.28
CA GLY A 519 25.08 1.03 -0.26
C GLY A 519 26.52 0.79 0.20
N GLU A 520 26.76 -0.19 1.06
CA GLU A 520 28.09 -0.48 1.60
C GLU A 520 28.92 -1.36 0.66
N LEU A 521 30.20 -1.03 0.50
CA LEU A 521 31.12 -1.68 -0.45
C LEU A 521 31.99 -2.76 0.17
N ALA A 522 32.18 -2.66 1.48
CA ALA A 522 33.18 -3.41 2.20
C ALA A 522 32.65 -3.70 3.60
N LYS A 523 33.21 -4.74 4.20
CA LYS A 523 32.92 -5.08 5.58
C LYS A 523 33.54 -4.03 6.53
N ASP A 524 32.73 -3.49 7.43
CA ASP A 524 33.18 -2.67 8.55
C ASP A 524 32.83 -3.41 9.86
N THR A 525 33.82 -3.88 10.62
CA THR A 525 33.58 -4.61 11.87
C THR A 525 33.33 -3.72 13.08
N ILE A 526 33.57 -2.41 12.96
CA ILE A 526 33.38 -1.44 14.04
C ILE A 526 31.93 -0.94 14.02
N LEU A 527 31.47 -0.52 12.84
CA LEU A 527 30.07 -0.13 12.63
C LEU A 527 29.17 -1.34 12.40
N GLY A 528 29.74 -2.49 12.03
CA GLY A 528 29.00 -3.72 11.81
C GLY A 528 28.26 -3.69 10.48
N TYR A 529 28.94 -3.29 9.41
CA TYR A 529 28.43 -3.29 8.03
C TYR A 529 28.97 -4.48 7.24
N VAL A 530 28.17 -4.97 6.31
CA VAL A 530 28.54 -5.99 5.33
C VAL A 530 28.31 -5.46 3.91
N PRO A 531 29.10 -5.93 2.91
CA PRO A 531 28.95 -5.47 1.53
C PRO A 531 27.53 -5.68 0.99
N ASP A 532 27.04 -4.75 0.18
CA ASP A 532 25.77 -4.80 -0.55
C ASP A 532 25.85 -5.69 -1.81
N GLN A 533 26.68 -6.72 -1.80
CA GLN A 533 26.77 -7.71 -2.88
C GLN A 533 26.39 -9.09 -2.35
N ASP A 534 25.95 -9.97 -3.24
CA ASP A 534 25.50 -11.34 -2.93
C ASP A 534 26.69 -12.29 -2.62
N ILE A 535 27.51 -11.91 -1.64
CA ILE A 535 28.79 -12.57 -1.33
C ILE A 535 28.93 -13.01 0.12
N THR A 536 28.04 -12.55 1.02
CA THR A 536 28.10 -12.88 2.46
C THR A 536 26.82 -13.58 2.88
N ALA A 537 26.94 -14.80 3.42
CA ALA A 537 25.85 -15.53 4.05
C ALA A 537 26.36 -16.27 5.30
N PRO A 538 25.54 -16.47 6.34
CA PRO A 538 25.88 -17.31 7.47
C PRO A 538 26.19 -18.76 7.06
N TRP A 539 26.88 -19.50 7.94
CA TRP A 539 27.36 -20.86 7.62
C TRP A 539 26.25 -21.88 7.35
N TRP A 540 25.03 -21.64 7.85
CA TRP A 540 23.87 -22.52 7.62
C TRP A 540 23.11 -22.19 6.33
N ALA A 541 23.39 -21.03 5.74
CA ALA A 541 22.62 -20.35 4.72
C ALA A 541 23.28 -20.42 3.33
N SER A 542 22.78 -19.65 2.37
CA SER A 542 23.42 -19.47 1.05
C SER A 542 23.20 -18.06 0.48
N THR A 543 23.94 -17.77 -0.60
CA THR A 543 23.69 -16.57 -1.41
C THR A 543 22.37 -16.70 -2.16
N ALA A 544 21.75 -15.57 -2.53
CA ALA A 544 20.53 -15.54 -3.32
C ALA A 544 20.68 -16.33 -4.63
N GLU A 545 21.81 -16.14 -5.31
CA GLU A 545 22.11 -16.80 -6.56
C GLU A 545 22.27 -18.33 -6.44
N THR A 546 22.81 -18.80 -5.31
CA THR A 546 23.08 -20.23 -5.11
C THR A 546 21.80 -21.05 -5.02
N TRP A 547 20.85 -20.66 -4.17
CA TRP A 547 19.63 -21.45 -3.99
C TRP A 547 18.66 -21.25 -5.16
N TRP A 548 18.55 -20.02 -5.70
CA TRP A 548 17.55 -19.73 -6.72
C TRP A 548 17.86 -20.44 -8.03
N LYS A 549 19.14 -20.57 -8.42
CA LYS A 549 19.51 -21.38 -9.58
C LYS A 549 18.99 -22.81 -9.48
N LEU A 550 19.12 -23.43 -8.31
CA LEU A 550 18.62 -24.78 -8.05
C LEU A 550 17.08 -24.81 -8.08
N ALA A 551 16.42 -23.89 -7.38
CA ALA A 551 14.97 -23.87 -7.32
C ALA A 551 14.33 -23.56 -8.68
N ALA A 552 14.84 -22.58 -9.42
CA ALA A 552 14.27 -22.11 -10.69
C ALA A 552 14.22 -23.19 -11.77
N GLU A 553 15.24 -24.03 -11.84
CA GLU A 553 15.40 -25.06 -12.89
C GLU A 553 14.63 -26.36 -12.59
N ASN A 554 14.21 -26.58 -11.33
CA ASN A 554 13.62 -27.84 -10.89
C ASN A 554 12.11 -27.74 -10.68
N ASP A 555 11.33 -28.43 -11.52
CA ASP A 555 9.86 -28.40 -11.51
C ASP A 555 9.21 -29.07 -10.28
N PHE A 556 9.89 -30.03 -9.65
CA PHE A 556 9.43 -30.69 -8.43
C PHE A 556 9.54 -29.81 -7.18
N TRP A 557 10.30 -28.73 -7.29
CA TRP A 557 10.47 -27.76 -6.22
C TRP A 557 9.52 -26.59 -6.50
N LEU A 558 8.54 -26.38 -5.62
CA LEU A 558 7.49 -25.37 -5.78
C LEU A 558 8.02 -23.93 -5.88
N GLY A 559 9.29 -23.71 -5.52
CA GLY A 559 9.88 -22.40 -5.23
C GLY A 559 10.13 -22.27 -3.73
N GLY A 560 10.20 -21.04 -3.23
CA GLY A 560 10.39 -20.85 -1.80
C GLY A 560 10.33 -19.42 -1.32
N PHE A 561 10.58 -19.25 -0.02
CA PHE A 561 10.54 -17.97 0.69
C PHE A 561 11.94 -17.57 1.15
N ILE A 562 12.38 -16.39 0.74
CA ILE A 562 13.70 -15.87 1.13
C ILE A 562 13.68 -15.38 2.58
N TRP A 563 14.77 -15.56 3.31
CA TRP A 563 15.01 -14.90 4.59
C TRP A 563 15.87 -13.65 4.33
N THR A 564 15.34 -12.42 4.36
CA THR A 564 13.93 -11.98 4.52
C THR A 564 13.55 -10.92 3.48
N GLY A 565 12.27 -10.56 3.37
CA GLY A 565 11.83 -9.47 2.49
C GLY A 565 12.30 -8.08 2.96
N PHE A 566 12.19 -7.81 4.26
CA PHE A 566 12.65 -6.59 4.94
C PHE A 566 13.61 -6.96 6.06
N ASP A 567 14.58 -6.07 6.35
CA ASP A 567 15.26 -6.12 7.65
C ASP A 567 14.23 -5.88 8.75
N TYR A 568 14.53 -6.39 9.93
CA TYR A 568 13.68 -6.32 11.12
C TYR A 568 14.56 -6.07 12.34
N ARG A 569 13.95 -5.63 13.44
CA ARG A 569 14.69 -5.33 14.66
C ARG A 569 15.13 -6.64 15.34
N GLY A 570 16.33 -6.63 15.88
CA GLY A 570 16.94 -7.81 16.48
C GLY A 570 17.58 -8.75 15.47
N GLU A 571 17.95 -9.94 15.95
CA GLU A 571 18.74 -10.94 15.19
C GLU A 571 19.86 -10.32 14.30
N PRO A 572 20.79 -9.55 14.88
CA PRO A 572 21.74 -8.71 14.12
C PRO A 572 22.87 -9.46 13.40
N THR A 573 22.67 -10.74 13.07
CA THR A 573 23.60 -11.59 12.33
C THR A 573 24.15 -10.86 11.09
N PRO A 574 25.48 -10.89 10.83
CA PRO A 574 26.49 -11.72 11.48
C PRO A 574 27.17 -11.06 12.70
N PHE A 575 26.65 -9.92 13.14
CA PHE A 575 27.22 -9.12 14.22
C PHE A 575 26.34 -9.18 15.47
N GLU A 576 26.81 -8.48 16.50
CA GLU A 576 26.08 -8.18 17.73
C GLU A 576 26.06 -6.65 17.87
N TRP A 577 26.14 -6.12 19.08
CA TRP A 577 26.32 -4.69 19.33
C TRP A 577 27.50 -4.12 18.49
N PRO A 578 27.35 -2.99 17.79
CA PRO A 578 26.26 -2.01 17.89
C PRO A 578 25.04 -2.28 17.00
N ASN A 579 24.97 -3.38 16.25
CA ASN A 579 23.83 -3.65 15.39
C ASN A 579 22.58 -4.00 16.21
N ILE A 580 21.50 -3.29 15.93
CA ILE A 580 20.19 -3.45 16.58
C ILE A 580 19.12 -4.03 15.63
N ASN A 581 19.42 -4.10 14.34
CA ASN A 581 18.57 -4.67 13.30
C ASN A 581 19.32 -5.76 12.55
N SER A 582 18.57 -6.63 11.88
CA SER A 582 19.11 -7.68 11.01
C SER A 582 19.72 -7.11 9.72
N HIS A 583 20.45 -7.96 9.00
CA HIS A 583 21.05 -7.66 7.68
C HIS A 583 20.45 -8.49 6.54
N PHE A 584 19.45 -9.33 6.84
CA PHE A 584 18.91 -10.36 5.94
C PHE A 584 17.95 -9.81 4.88
N GLY A 585 17.35 -8.67 5.14
CA GLY A 585 16.34 -8.07 4.29
C GLY A 585 16.88 -7.73 2.91
N ILE A 586 16.13 -8.07 1.87
CA ILE A 586 16.42 -7.59 0.52
C ILE A 586 16.15 -6.08 0.39
N MET A 587 15.28 -5.57 1.24
CA MET A 587 15.15 -4.15 1.54
C MET A 587 15.55 -3.91 2.99
N ASP A 588 16.03 -2.70 3.29
CA ASP A 588 16.26 -2.30 4.67
C ASP A 588 14.94 -2.14 5.45
N MET A 589 15.05 -1.82 6.74
CA MET A 589 13.90 -1.70 7.64
C MET A 589 12.89 -0.61 7.23
N CYS A 590 13.32 0.38 6.45
CA CYS A 590 12.44 1.42 5.91
C CYS A 590 11.81 1.03 4.56
N GLY A 591 12.24 -0.09 3.99
CA GLY A 591 11.84 -0.56 2.67
C GLY A 591 12.66 0.03 1.52
N PHE A 592 13.86 0.57 1.79
CA PHE A 592 14.75 0.99 0.72
C PHE A 592 15.47 -0.23 0.12
N PRO A 593 15.52 -0.35 -1.23
CA PRO A 593 16.12 -1.51 -1.88
C PRO A 593 17.63 -1.59 -1.65
N LYS A 594 18.10 -2.81 -1.34
CA LYS A 594 19.51 -3.20 -1.42
C LYS A 594 19.80 -3.78 -2.82
N ASN A 595 21.04 -4.06 -3.15
CA ASN A 595 21.41 -4.54 -4.50
C ASN A 595 20.71 -5.87 -4.88
N LEU A 596 20.50 -6.75 -3.89
CA LEU A 596 19.78 -8.02 -4.06
C LEU A 596 18.34 -7.85 -4.56
N TYR A 597 17.71 -6.70 -4.33
CA TYR A 597 16.39 -6.39 -4.87
C TYR A 597 16.38 -6.58 -6.39
N TYR A 598 17.40 -6.04 -7.06
CA TYR A 598 17.49 -6.07 -8.52
C TYR A 598 17.91 -7.43 -9.06
N TYR A 599 18.65 -8.23 -8.28
CA TYR A 599 18.88 -9.65 -8.60
C TYR A 599 17.55 -10.40 -8.68
N TYR A 600 16.75 -10.37 -7.61
CA TYR A 600 15.46 -11.06 -7.59
C TYR A 600 14.50 -10.49 -8.64
N GLN A 601 14.41 -9.16 -8.78
CA GLN A 601 13.53 -8.53 -9.77
C GLN A 601 13.87 -8.99 -11.20
N SER A 602 15.15 -9.13 -11.54
CA SER A 602 15.58 -9.60 -12.86
C SER A 602 15.07 -11.02 -13.16
N TRP A 603 15.07 -11.92 -12.18
CA TRP A 603 14.75 -13.32 -12.39
C TRP A 603 13.31 -13.71 -12.02
N TRP A 604 12.61 -12.87 -11.25
CA TRP A 604 11.24 -13.10 -10.80
C TRP A 604 10.19 -12.34 -11.59
N THR A 605 10.59 -11.37 -12.42
CA THR A 605 9.67 -10.57 -13.23
C THR A 605 10.04 -10.57 -14.70
N ASP A 606 9.08 -10.19 -15.54
CA ASP A 606 9.30 -9.90 -16.96
C ASP A 606 9.72 -8.44 -17.22
N LYS A 607 9.84 -7.61 -16.18
CA LYS A 607 10.23 -6.19 -16.29
C LYS A 607 11.58 -6.03 -17.00
N ASP A 608 11.79 -4.90 -17.66
CA ASP A 608 13.11 -4.54 -18.19
C ASP A 608 14.00 -4.10 -17.02
N VAL A 609 14.88 -4.99 -16.55
CA VAL A 609 15.80 -4.71 -15.43
C VAL A 609 17.20 -4.51 -15.98
N LEU A 610 17.82 -3.37 -15.67
CA LEU A 610 19.24 -3.10 -15.88
C LEU A 610 19.72 -2.21 -14.74
N HIS A 611 20.39 -2.80 -13.75
CA HIS A 611 20.84 -2.11 -12.55
C HIS A 611 22.35 -2.22 -12.40
N ILE A 612 23.00 -1.08 -12.14
CA ILE A 612 24.45 -0.97 -11.92
C ILE A 612 24.69 -0.72 -10.43
N SER A 613 25.54 -1.53 -9.81
CA SER A 613 26.02 -1.31 -8.45
C SER A 613 27.56 -1.45 -8.39
N PRO A 614 28.24 -0.77 -7.45
CA PRO A 614 27.72 0.20 -6.48
C PRO A 614 27.41 1.57 -7.13
N HIS A 615 27.03 2.56 -6.33
CA HIS A 615 26.96 3.96 -6.75
C HIS A 615 28.33 4.51 -7.18
N TRP A 616 28.42 5.60 -7.96
CA TRP A 616 29.69 6.10 -8.51
C TRP A 616 30.32 7.28 -7.74
N ASN A 617 30.24 7.26 -6.40
CA ASN A 617 30.79 8.29 -5.51
C ASN A 617 31.90 7.71 -4.61
N HIS A 618 33.10 7.54 -5.15
CA HIS A 618 34.26 7.00 -4.42
C HIS A 618 35.45 7.96 -4.50
N ARG A 619 35.25 9.24 -4.20
CA ARG A 619 36.22 10.32 -4.44
C ARG A 619 37.60 10.05 -3.80
N ASP A 620 37.63 9.34 -2.68
CA ASP A 620 38.79 8.88 -1.94
C ASP A 620 39.54 7.71 -2.61
N LYS A 621 38.89 6.95 -3.49
CA LYS A 621 39.42 5.76 -4.19
C LYS A 621 39.82 6.03 -5.64
N ARG A 622 40.20 7.28 -5.98
CA ARG A 622 40.58 7.64 -7.36
C ARG A 622 41.78 6.82 -7.84
N GLY A 623 41.61 6.13 -8.96
CA GLY A 623 42.64 5.25 -9.52
C GLY A 623 42.66 3.84 -8.92
N GLU A 624 41.80 3.53 -7.95
CA GLU A 624 41.63 2.16 -7.44
C GLU A 624 40.58 1.39 -8.27
N ASN A 625 40.65 0.06 -8.25
CA ASN A 625 39.65 -0.77 -8.93
C ASN A 625 38.44 -0.99 -8.02
N ILE A 626 37.26 -0.73 -8.58
CA ILE A 626 35.96 -1.02 -7.98
C ILE A 626 35.34 -2.18 -8.75
N GLU A 627 34.87 -3.20 -8.02
CA GLU A 627 34.09 -4.27 -8.64
C GLU A 627 32.67 -3.77 -8.90
N VAL A 628 32.34 -3.59 -10.17
CA VAL A 628 31.01 -3.18 -10.63
C VAL A 628 30.20 -4.43 -10.93
N TRP A 629 29.04 -4.53 -10.32
CA TRP A 629 28.04 -5.56 -10.58
C TRP A 629 26.92 -4.99 -11.46
N VAL A 630 26.40 -5.84 -12.35
CA VAL A 630 25.20 -5.53 -13.14
C VAL A 630 24.20 -6.66 -13.00
N ASN A 631 23.03 -6.32 -12.46
CA ASN A 631 21.85 -7.19 -12.41
C ASN A 631 20.93 -6.87 -13.59
N SER A 632 20.65 -7.85 -14.44
CA SER A 632 19.76 -7.69 -15.60
C SER A 632 19.16 -9.02 -16.06
N ASN A 633 18.00 -8.95 -16.69
CA ASN A 633 17.39 -10.07 -17.41
C ASN A 633 17.49 -9.96 -18.94
N SER A 634 18.46 -9.16 -19.39
CA SER A 634 18.87 -9.04 -20.78
C SER A 634 19.74 -10.21 -21.23
N ASP A 635 19.92 -10.38 -22.53
CA ASP A 635 20.76 -11.43 -23.12
C ASP A 635 22.27 -11.13 -22.92
N ASP A 636 22.64 -9.85 -22.99
CA ASP A 636 24.00 -9.36 -22.82
C ASP A 636 24.02 -7.90 -22.36
N VAL A 637 25.17 -7.47 -21.81
CA VAL A 637 25.42 -6.09 -21.37
C VAL A 637 26.83 -5.67 -21.76
N GLU A 638 26.98 -4.46 -22.28
CA GLU A 638 28.25 -3.75 -22.44
C GLU A 638 28.31 -2.56 -21.49
N LEU A 639 29.44 -2.42 -20.78
CA LEU A 639 29.65 -1.37 -19.79
C LEU A 639 30.61 -0.31 -20.35
N PHE A 640 30.35 0.96 -20.07
CA PHE A 640 31.13 2.10 -20.53
C PHE A 640 31.47 3.01 -19.35
N LEU A 641 32.73 3.44 -19.25
CA LEU A 641 33.15 4.52 -18.36
C LEU A 641 33.53 5.74 -19.20
N ASN A 642 32.84 6.86 -18.99
CA ASN A 642 33.09 8.12 -19.71
C ASN A 642 33.10 7.93 -21.24
N GLY A 643 32.17 7.12 -21.74
CA GLY A 643 32.02 6.80 -23.18
C GLY A 643 32.99 5.74 -23.72
N LYS A 644 33.95 5.26 -22.91
CA LYS A 644 34.88 4.19 -23.31
C LYS A 644 34.35 2.82 -22.88
N SER A 645 34.21 1.90 -23.83
CA SER A 645 33.80 0.52 -23.56
C SER A 645 34.79 -0.20 -22.64
N LEU A 646 34.25 -0.92 -21.68
CA LEU A 646 34.91 -1.84 -20.75
C LEU A 646 34.64 -3.31 -21.13
N GLY A 647 34.03 -3.53 -22.30
CA GLY A 647 33.75 -4.84 -22.87
C GLY A 647 32.33 -5.34 -22.60
N LYS A 648 31.83 -6.11 -23.57
CA LYS A 648 30.52 -6.76 -23.56
C LYS A 648 30.61 -8.15 -22.92
N LYS A 649 29.61 -8.53 -22.11
CA LYS A 649 29.48 -9.84 -21.48
C LYS A 649 28.07 -10.42 -21.69
N ILE A 650 27.99 -11.74 -21.88
CA ILE A 650 26.73 -12.48 -22.01
C ILE A 650 26.18 -12.75 -20.62
N MET A 651 24.90 -12.46 -20.39
CA MET A 651 24.26 -12.64 -19.10
C MET A 651 23.99 -14.13 -18.84
N PRO A 652 24.56 -14.75 -17.79
CA PRO A 652 24.18 -16.09 -17.39
C PRO A 652 22.73 -16.08 -16.85
N ARG A 653 21.92 -17.05 -17.27
CA ARG A 653 20.56 -17.23 -16.72
C ARG A 653 20.65 -17.42 -15.20
N ASN A 654 19.77 -16.73 -14.46
CA ASN A 654 19.72 -16.74 -12.99
C ASN A 654 21.02 -16.25 -12.32
N GLY A 655 21.85 -15.44 -13.00
CA GLY A 655 23.10 -14.90 -12.44
C GLY A 655 23.22 -13.37 -12.50
N HIS A 656 24.46 -12.88 -12.47
CA HIS A 656 24.81 -11.47 -12.63
C HIS A 656 26.09 -11.31 -13.47
N LEU A 657 26.47 -10.07 -13.78
CA LEU A 657 27.73 -9.74 -14.45
C LEU A 657 28.61 -8.85 -13.56
N THR A 658 29.94 -9.01 -13.66
CA THR A 658 30.90 -8.19 -12.92
C THR A 658 31.97 -7.57 -13.82
N TRP A 659 32.52 -6.41 -13.47
CA TRP A 659 33.71 -5.79 -14.08
C TRP A 659 34.60 -5.20 -12.99
N MET A 660 35.92 -5.30 -13.17
CA MET A 660 36.86 -4.50 -12.37
C MET A 660 37.13 -3.19 -13.09
N VAL A 661 36.67 -2.08 -12.51
CA VAL A 661 36.71 -0.76 -13.13
C VAL A 661 37.55 0.18 -12.30
N THR A 662 38.62 0.73 -12.89
CA THR A 662 39.42 1.77 -12.25
C THR A 662 38.57 3.04 -12.08
N TYR A 663 38.37 3.47 -10.83
CA TYR A 663 37.48 4.57 -10.54
C TYR A 663 38.03 5.91 -11.06
N GLU A 664 37.21 6.51 -11.93
CA GLU A 664 37.34 7.89 -12.41
C GLU A 664 35.97 8.57 -12.27
N PRO A 665 35.90 9.80 -11.71
CA PRO A 665 34.65 10.55 -11.66
C PRO A 665 34.03 10.71 -13.05
N GLY A 666 32.71 10.63 -13.12
CA GLY A 666 31.98 10.82 -14.37
C GLY A 666 30.76 9.90 -14.47
N THR A 667 30.58 9.28 -15.64
CA THR A 667 29.39 8.46 -15.93
C THR A 667 29.79 7.02 -16.22
N LEU A 668 29.18 6.10 -15.49
CA LEU A 668 29.21 4.68 -15.78
C LEU A 668 27.87 4.31 -16.43
N GLU A 669 27.90 3.85 -17.68
CA GLU A 669 26.71 3.53 -18.48
C GLU A 669 26.72 2.05 -18.86
N ALA A 670 25.58 1.38 -18.69
CA ALA A 670 25.35 0.02 -19.17
C ALA A 670 24.40 0.06 -20.36
N VAL A 671 24.73 -0.68 -21.42
CA VAL A 671 23.90 -0.88 -22.60
C VAL A 671 23.62 -2.37 -22.74
N ALA A 672 22.35 -2.76 -22.65
CA ALA A 672 21.95 -4.16 -22.68
C ALA A 672 21.06 -4.48 -23.88
N ASN A 673 21.15 -5.71 -24.39
CA ASN A 673 20.27 -6.22 -25.44
C ASN A 673 19.34 -7.28 -24.85
N LYS A 674 18.03 -7.09 -24.95
CA LYS A 674 17.00 -8.05 -24.50
C LYS A 674 16.04 -8.34 -25.64
N LYS A 675 16.12 -9.52 -26.25
CA LYS A 675 15.26 -9.94 -27.38
C LYS A 675 15.26 -8.90 -28.52
N GLY A 676 16.42 -8.30 -28.81
CA GLY A 676 16.59 -7.26 -29.83
C GLY A 676 16.22 -5.83 -29.39
N LYS A 677 15.72 -5.64 -28.16
CA LYS A 677 15.48 -4.32 -27.55
C LYS A 677 16.74 -3.85 -26.85
N VAL A 678 17.14 -2.60 -27.08
CA VAL A 678 18.26 -1.96 -26.37
C VAL A 678 17.75 -1.29 -25.09
N LEU A 679 18.35 -1.62 -23.96
CA LEU A 679 18.14 -0.96 -22.68
C LEU A 679 19.40 -0.16 -22.32
N LYS A 680 19.24 0.97 -21.65
CA LYS A 680 20.34 1.80 -21.16
C LYS A 680 20.08 2.21 -19.73
N GLU A 681 21.10 2.16 -18.91
CA GLU A 681 21.10 2.67 -17.53
C GLU A 681 22.42 3.40 -17.28
N LYS A 682 22.40 4.44 -16.43
CA LYS A 682 23.63 5.13 -16.04
C LYS A 682 23.63 5.52 -14.57
N ILE A 683 24.80 5.45 -13.97
CA ILE A 683 25.09 6.06 -12.67
C ILE A 683 26.19 7.10 -12.83
N GLU A 684 26.11 8.17 -12.04
CA GLU A 684 26.96 9.34 -12.19
C GLU A 684 27.58 9.73 -10.85
N THR A 685 28.82 10.24 -10.90
CA THR A 685 29.40 10.91 -9.74
C THR A 685 28.62 12.20 -9.46
N THR A 686 28.01 12.30 -8.29
CA THR A 686 27.21 13.47 -7.90
C THR A 686 28.05 14.56 -7.24
N ASP A 687 27.50 15.77 -7.22
CA ASP A 687 28.06 16.89 -6.46
C ASP A 687 27.58 16.87 -5.00
N THR A 688 27.96 17.91 -4.25
CA THR A 688 27.48 18.13 -2.89
C THR A 688 25.97 18.33 -2.88
N PRO A 689 25.24 17.79 -1.87
CA PRO A 689 23.81 18.03 -1.70
C PRO A 689 23.46 19.53 -1.67
N THR A 690 22.31 19.88 -2.25
CA THR A 690 21.79 21.25 -2.28
C THR A 690 20.33 21.39 -1.87
N GLU A 691 19.53 20.34 -1.95
CA GLU A 691 18.09 20.40 -1.67
C GLU A 691 17.62 19.11 -0.98
N VAL A 692 16.71 19.27 0.00
CA VAL A 692 15.97 18.16 0.61
C VAL A 692 14.73 17.87 -0.25
N VAL A 693 14.55 16.60 -0.61
CA VAL A 693 13.41 16.13 -1.39
C VAL A 693 12.49 15.28 -0.50
N LEU A 694 11.20 15.60 -0.56
CA LEU A 694 10.14 14.86 0.10
C LEU A 694 9.29 14.11 -0.93
N THR A 695 9.06 12.83 -0.66
CA THR A 695 8.22 11.96 -1.51
C THR A 695 7.15 11.30 -0.63
N PRO A 696 6.01 11.97 -0.39
CA PRO A 696 4.88 11.36 0.29
C PRO A 696 4.19 10.32 -0.61
N TYR A 697 3.78 9.19 -0.03
CA TYR A 697 3.03 8.17 -0.77
C TYR A 697 1.52 8.42 -0.84
N LYS A 698 1.02 9.39 -0.06
CA LYS A 698 -0.35 9.88 -0.05
C LYS A 698 -0.36 11.32 0.45
N THR A 699 -1.18 12.18 -0.16
CA THR A 699 -1.34 13.59 0.24
C THR A 699 -2.79 13.95 0.58
N THR A 700 -3.74 13.02 0.42
CA THR A 700 -5.08 13.13 0.99
C THR A 700 -5.28 12.00 2.01
N MET A 701 -5.59 12.29 3.26
CA MET A 701 -5.79 11.29 4.31
C MET A 701 -7.20 11.37 4.91
N LEU A 702 -7.71 10.29 5.48
CA LEU A 702 -8.89 10.35 6.34
C LEU A 702 -8.53 10.98 7.68
N ALA A 703 -9.37 11.89 8.17
CA ALA A 703 -9.29 12.47 9.50
C ALA A 703 -9.96 11.56 10.55
N ASP A 704 -9.48 10.32 10.67
CA ASP A 704 -10.03 9.32 11.59
C ASP A 704 -9.13 9.04 12.81
N GLY A 705 -7.95 9.66 12.87
CA GLY A 705 -6.96 9.43 13.92
C GLY A 705 -6.10 8.18 13.73
N SER A 706 -6.24 7.49 12.60
CA SER A 706 -5.56 6.22 12.30
C SER A 706 -4.89 6.18 10.93
N ASP A 707 -5.44 6.85 9.91
CA ASP A 707 -4.83 6.92 8.58
C ASP A 707 -3.41 7.50 8.67
N ALA A 708 -2.50 6.95 7.87
CA ALA A 708 -1.08 7.26 7.92
C ALA A 708 -0.50 7.37 6.50
N THR A 709 0.56 8.15 6.36
CA THR A 709 1.36 8.22 5.13
C THR A 709 2.83 8.08 5.45
N VAL A 710 3.55 7.44 4.51
CA VAL A 710 5.01 7.32 4.55
C VAL A 710 5.59 8.43 3.69
N ILE A 711 6.57 9.14 4.21
CA ILE A 711 7.31 10.20 3.51
C ILE A 711 8.77 9.78 3.45
N ASN A 712 9.24 9.44 2.25
CA ASN A 712 10.66 9.21 2.01
C ASN A 712 11.38 10.55 1.86
N VAL A 713 12.56 10.64 2.46
CA VAL A 713 13.39 11.83 2.51
C VAL A 713 14.73 11.52 1.88
N SER A 714 15.15 12.34 0.93
CA SER A 714 16.47 12.24 0.30
C SER A 714 17.05 13.63 0.06
N VAL A 715 18.29 13.68 -0.44
CA VAL A 715 18.91 14.94 -0.87
C VAL A 715 19.47 14.82 -2.28
N VAL A 716 19.36 15.90 -3.03
CA VAL A 716 19.83 15.98 -4.43
C VAL A 716 20.89 17.07 -4.58
N ASP A 717 21.76 16.90 -5.58
CA ASP A 717 22.70 17.95 -6.01
C ASP A 717 22.05 19.03 -6.90
N ARG A 718 22.84 20.00 -7.38
CA ARG A 718 22.34 21.11 -8.23
C ARG A 718 21.76 20.66 -9.57
N LEU A 719 22.06 19.43 -10.00
CA LEU A 719 21.52 18.83 -11.22
C LEU A 719 20.30 17.94 -10.93
N GLY A 720 19.84 17.89 -9.67
CA GLY A 720 18.69 17.10 -9.26
C GLY A 720 18.97 15.61 -9.09
N ARG A 721 20.25 15.19 -9.03
CA ARG A 721 20.64 13.79 -8.85
C ARG A 721 20.73 13.46 -7.36
N THR A 722 20.09 12.38 -6.92
CA THR A 722 20.17 11.91 -5.52
C THR A 722 21.61 11.60 -5.14
N VAL A 723 22.05 12.10 -3.97
CA VAL A 723 23.42 11.87 -3.48
C VAL A 723 23.48 10.57 -2.67
N PRO A 724 24.08 9.49 -3.19
CA PRO A 724 23.91 8.13 -2.69
C PRO A 724 24.66 7.84 -1.38
N ASN A 725 25.60 8.69 -0.99
CA ASN A 725 26.41 8.56 0.23
C ASN A 725 26.18 9.73 1.22
N ALA A 726 25.04 10.41 1.09
CA ALA A 726 24.66 11.51 1.98
C ALA A 726 24.19 10.98 3.35
N ASN A 727 24.73 11.56 4.42
CA ASN A 727 24.46 11.18 5.82
C ASN A 727 24.06 12.39 6.70
N GLN A 728 23.59 13.48 6.10
CA GLN A 728 23.21 14.70 6.81
C GLN A 728 22.02 14.44 7.75
N GLN A 729 22.01 15.14 8.88
CA GLN A 729 20.83 15.22 9.75
C GLN A 729 19.73 16.06 9.09
N ILE A 730 18.52 15.52 9.05
CA ILE A 730 17.31 16.23 8.63
C ILE A 730 16.43 16.48 9.85
N ASN A 731 15.97 17.72 10.03
CA ASN A 731 15.00 18.10 11.04
C ASN A 731 13.61 18.18 10.40
N PHE A 732 12.59 17.72 11.13
CA PHE A 732 11.22 17.66 10.65
C PHE A 732 10.31 18.56 11.48
N GLU A 733 9.56 19.40 10.79
CA GLU A 733 8.56 20.27 11.40
C GLU A 733 7.19 19.93 10.82
N ILE A 734 6.20 19.80 11.70
CA ILE A 734 4.82 19.50 11.34
C ILE A 734 3.89 20.49 12.03
N SER A 735 2.89 20.97 11.29
CA SER A 735 1.78 21.78 11.84
C SER A 735 0.46 21.39 11.19
N GLY A 736 -0.66 21.74 11.84
CA GLY A 736 -1.99 21.30 11.43
C GLY A 736 -2.43 19.99 12.11
N PRO A 737 -3.51 19.35 11.62
CA PRO A 737 -4.18 18.25 12.32
C PRO A 737 -3.52 16.87 12.06
N GLY A 738 -2.21 16.77 12.28
CA GLY A 738 -1.42 15.56 12.12
C GLY A 738 -0.26 15.48 13.10
N LYS A 739 0.30 14.28 13.27
CA LYS A 739 1.45 14.03 14.14
C LYS A 739 2.45 13.09 13.45
N ILE A 740 3.74 13.32 13.68
CA ILE A 740 4.77 12.34 13.33
C ILE A 740 4.68 11.21 14.34
N ILE A 741 4.62 9.97 13.85
CA ILE A 741 4.54 8.79 14.72
C ILE A 741 5.80 7.94 14.62
N GLY A 742 6.77 8.26 13.78
CA GLY A 742 8.02 7.51 13.71
C GLY A 742 8.95 8.01 12.64
N VAL A 743 10.24 7.77 12.83
CA VAL A 743 11.30 8.06 11.86
C VAL A 743 12.24 6.85 11.72
N GLY A 744 12.97 6.74 10.61
CA GLY A 744 13.92 5.65 10.36
C GLY A 744 14.89 5.98 9.22
N ASN A 745 15.99 5.23 9.10
CA ASN A 745 16.92 5.35 7.96
C ASN A 745 17.46 4.01 7.43
N GLY A 746 17.24 2.90 8.13
CA GLY A 746 17.69 1.58 7.73
C GLY A 746 19.16 1.26 8.07
N ASP A 747 19.86 2.14 8.79
CA ASP A 747 21.19 1.82 9.32
C ASP A 747 21.06 0.76 10.44
N PRO A 748 21.64 -0.45 10.28
CA PRO A 748 21.51 -1.50 11.27
C PRO A 748 22.21 -1.18 12.59
N SER A 749 23.13 -0.21 12.61
CA SER A 749 23.93 0.22 13.77
C SER A 749 23.46 1.52 14.43
N SER A 750 22.46 2.19 13.85
CA SER A 750 21.97 3.49 14.34
C SER A 750 21.23 3.34 15.66
N HIS A 751 21.69 4.05 16.69
CA HIS A 751 21.00 4.17 17.98
C HIS A 751 20.19 5.47 18.11
N GLU A 752 20.05 6.24 17.03
CA GLU A 752 19.18 7.41 17.01
C GLU A 752 17.72 7.00 17.36
N PRO A 753 16.97 7.80 18.14
CA PRO A 753 15.61 7.44 18.53
C PRO A 753 14.65 7.30 17.35
N ASP A 754 13.90 6.21 17.33
CA ASP A 754 12.77 5.96 16.42
C ASP A 754 11.54 6.80 16.74
N LYS A 755 11.40 7.15 18.02
CA LYS A 755 10.41 8.07 18.56
C LYS A 755 11.18 9.24 19.17
N CYS A 756 11.01 10.43 18.61
CA CYS A 756 11.54 11.65 19.21
C CYS A 756 10.52 12.26 20.18
N ILE A 757 10.98 13.17 21.03
CA ILE A 757 10.07 14.05 21.77
C ILE A 757 9.37 14.95 20.75
N ASP A 758 8.07 15.19 20.95
CA ASP A 758 7.29 16.08 20.08
C ASP A 758 7.96 17.46 19.93
N GLY A 759 8.05 17.92 18.68
CA GLY A 759 8.75 19.16 18.32
C GLY A 759 10.27 19.03 18.15
N ALA A 760 10.86 17.86 18.42
CA ALA A 760 12.30 17.60 18.25
C ALA A 760 12.59 16.47 17.25
N TRP A 761 11.70 16.27 16.28
CA TRP A 761 11.80 15.21 15.27
C TRP A 761 12.97 15.44 14.33
N LYS A 762 13.84 14.43 14.22
CA LYS A 762 15.01 14.46 13.34
C LYS A 762 15.50 13.05 13.05
N ARG A 763 16.22 12.89 11.94
CA ARG A 763 16.90 11.64 11.59
C ARG A 763 18.05 11.92 10.64
N ASN A 764 19.19 11.25 10.83
CA ASN A 764 20.24 11.26 9.82
C ASN A 764 19.83 10.44 8.60
N LEU A 765 20.16 10.93 7.41
CA LEU A 765 20.21 10.09 6.23
C LEU A 765 21.22 8.96 6.47
N PHE A 766 20.93 7.77 5.95
CA PHE A 766 21.90 6.69 5.80
C PHE A 766 22.02 6.40 4.32
N ASN A 767 23.20 6.61 3.74
CA ASN A 767 23.46 6.41 2.30
C ASN A 767 22.35 7.01 1.42
N GLY A 768 22.06 8.29 1.66
CA GLY A 768 21.15 9.10 0.85
C GLY A 768 19.69 9.18 1.30
N TYR A 769 19.25 8.33 2.24
CA TYR A 769 17.83 8.18 2.55
C TYR A 769 17.50 8.17 4.05
N SER A 770 16.35 8.74 4.40
CA SER A 770 15.63 8.51 5.65
C SER A 770 14.11 8.52 5.40
N GLN A 771 13.32 8.17 6.41
CA GLN A 771 11.87 8.02 6.31
C GLN A 771 11.17 8.63 7.53
N VAL A 772 10.00 9.19 7.29
CA VAL A 772 9.09 9.73 8.32
C VAL A 772 7.69 9.15 8.11
N ILE A 773 7.00 8.82 9.20
CA ILE A 773 5.62 8.35 9.18
C ILE A 773 4.75 9.41 9.85
N VAL A 774 3.75 9.90 9.12
CA VAL A 774 2.79 10.91 9.58
C VAL A 774 1.42 10.28 9.70
N GLN A 775 0.75 10.50 10.85
CA GLN A 775 -0.61 10.05 11.12
C GLN A 775 -1.56 11.25 11.19
N SER A 776 -2.76 11.11 10.65
CA SER A 776 -3.82 12.11 10.81
C SER A 776 -4.35 12.13 12.25
N THR A 777 -4.95 13.24 12.63
CA THR A 777 -5.84 13.30 13.80
C THR A 777 -7.29 13.06 13.37
N SER A 778 -8.23 13.10 14.32
CA SER A 778 -9.67 13.06 14.03
C SER A 778 -10.24 14.40 13.53
N THR A 779 -9.39 15.40 13.29
CA THR A 779 -9.78 16.73 12.82
C THR A 779 -9.38 16.91 11.35
N SER A 780 -10.33 17.37 10.52
CA SER A 780 -10.05 17.72 9.13
C SER A 780 -9.29 19.04 9.01
N GLY A 781 -8.45 19.16 8.00
CA GLY A 781 -7.66 20.37 7.73
C GLY A 781 -6.46 20.08 6.83
N ILE A 782 -5.45 20.95 6.88
CA ILE A 782 -4.21 20.79 6.10
C ILE A 782 -3.06 20.58 7.07
N ILE A 783 -2.36 19.45 6.93
CA ILE A 783 -1.09 19.18 7.58
C ILE A 783 0.00 19.79 6.71
N LYS A 784 0.83 20.65 7.30
CA LYS A 784 2.01 21.22 6.67
C LYS A 784 3.24 20.51 7.21
N PHE A 785 4.06 19.95 6.32
CA PHE A 785 5.24 19.20 6.69
C PHE A 785 6.48 19.77 5.99
N ASP A 786 7.49 20.11 6.78
CA ASP A 786 8.73 20.75 6.38
C ASP A 786 9.93 19.89 6.80
N ALA A 787 10.94 19.80 5.94
CA ALA A 787 12.19 19.11 6.22
C ALA A 787 13.40 20.00 5.91
N THR A 788 14.26 20.21 6.90
CA THR A 788 15.38 21.16 6.83
C THR A 788 16.70 20.52 7.23
N SER A 789 17.79 21.00 6.62
CA SER A 789 19.16 20.66 7.01
C SER A 789 20.05 21.87 6.74
N PRO A 790 21.11 22.12 7.54
CA PRO A 790 22.01 23.24 7.32
C PRO A 790 22.56 23.30 5.89
N ASN A 791 22.49 24.47 5.25
CA ASN A 791 22.97 24.74 3.89
C ASN A 791 22.22 24.02 2.75
N LEU A 792 21.08 23.38 3.01
CA LEU A 792 20.21 22.80 1.98
C LEU A 792 18.93 23.63 1.83
N TRP A 793 18.40 23.69 0.60
CA TRP A 793 17.03 24.17 0.39
C TRP A 793 16.04 23.22 1.06
N LYS A 794 15.05 23.82 1.74
CA LYS A 794 13.99 23.12 2.47
C LYS A 794 13.10 22.33 1.51
N GLY A 795 12.75 21.11 1.89
CA GLY A 795 11.66 20.35 1.28
C GLY A 795 10.35 20.59 2.05
N SER A 796 9.24 20.75 1.33
CA SER A 796 7.91 21.01 1.92
C SER A 796 6.84 20.20 1.20
N THR A 797 5.82 19.74 1.94
CA THR A 797 4.59 19.17 1.36
C THR A 797 3.39 19.49 2.25
N ASP A 798 2.24 19.71 1.61
CA ASP A 798 0.94 19.85 2.28
C ASP A 798 0.15 18.55 2.08
N ILE A 799 -0.55 18.11 3.13
CA ILE A 799 -1.39 16.90 3.14
C ILE A 799 -2.78 17.29 3.64
N ILE A 800 -3.83 17.03 2.87
CA ILE A 800 -5.21 17.35 3.21
C ILE A 800 -5.83 16.19 4.00
N THR A 801 -6.53 16.49 5.10
CA THR A 801 -7.30 15.49 5.84
C THR A 801 -8.81 15.69 5.65
N VAL A 802 -9.51 14.62 5.29
CA VAL A 802 -10.95 14.62 4.93
C VAL A 802 -11.75 13.84 5.97
N ALA A 803 -12.90 14.37 6.39
CA ALA A 803 -13.75 13.69 7.36
C ALA A 803 -14.35 12.41 6.76
N PRO A 804 -14.28 11.24 7.44
CA PRO A 804 -14.88 10.00 6.95
C PRO A 804 -16.37 10.11 6.59
N ALA A 805 -17.12 10.92 7.35
CA ALA A 805 -18.54 11.16 7.11
C ALA A 805 -18.82 11.86 5.77
N GLU A 806 -17.96 12.79 5.36
CA GLU A 806 -18.10 13.49 4.07
C GLU A 806 -17.79 12.57 2.89
N VAL A 807 -16.83 11.65 3.06
CA VAL A 807 -16.51 10.62 2.04
C VAL A 807 -17.68 9.65 1.87
N ALA A 808 -18.27 9.20 2.98
CA ALA A 808 -19.38 8.23 2.99
C ALA A 808 -20.68 8.81 2.43
N LYS A 809 -20.88 10.14 2.52
CA LYS A 809 -22.05 10.82 1.98
C LYS A 809 -21.93 10.97 0.46
N ILE A 810 -22.96 10.56 -0.27
CA ILE A 810 -23.03 10.70 -1.73
C ILE A 810 -24.28 11.49 -2.08
N THR A 811 -24.10 12.74 -2.53
CA THR A 811 -25.18 13.59 -3.03
C THR A 811 -24.92 13.96 -4.48
N ILE A 812 -25.88 13.64 -5.36
CA ILE A 812 -25.80 13.94 -6.80
C ILE A 812 -26.79 15.06 -7.12
N ASP A 813 -26.33 16.09 -7.84
CA ASP A 813 -27.20 17.13 -8.39
C ASP A 813 -27.68 16.73 -9.80
N PRO A 814 -28.99 16.47 -10.00
CA PRO A 814 -29.51 16.06 -11.30
C PRO A 814 -29.43 17.13 -12.39
N ALA A 815 -29.22 18.41 -12.04
CA ALA A 815 -29.25 19.51 -13.01
C ALA A 815 -28.13 19.46 -14.08
N TYR A 816 -27.01 18.81 -13.76
CA TYR A 816 -25.82 18.73 -14.63
C TYR A 816 -25.47 17.29 -15.03
N ILE A 817 -26.38 16.34 -14.82
CA ILE A 817 -26.20 14.97 -15.30
C ILE A 817 -26.36 14.97 -16.83
N LEU A 818 -25.36 14.43 -17.52
CA LEU A 818 -25.39 14.27 -18.97
C LEU A 818 -26.42 13.22 -19.38
N ASN A 819 -27.10 13.46 -20.51
CA ASN A 819 -28.09 12.54 -21.06
C ASN A 819 -27.90 12.38 -22.58
N GLY A 820 -28.40 11.28 -23.15
CA GLY A 820 -28.39 11.06 -24.60
C GLY A 820 -26.98 11.10 -25.20
N ASN A 821 -26.78 11.86 -26.28
CA ASN A 821 -25.49 11.95 -26.97
C ASN A 821 -24.37 12.48 -26.06
N GLU A 822 -24.68 13.44 -25.18
CA GLU A 822 -23.68 14.09 -24.30
C GLU A 822 -23.03 13.11 -23.31
N ALA A 823 -23.77 12.07 -22.90
CA ALA A 823 -23.30 11.06 -21.95
C ALA A 823 -22.46 9.94 -22.61
N LEU A 824 -22.45 9.86 -23.94
CA LEU A 824 -21.71 8.82 -24.64
C LEU A 824 -20.19 9.04 -24.48
N PRO A 825 -19.41 7.96 -24.27
CA PRO A 825 -17.97 8.08 -24.21
C PRO A 825 -17.39 8.52 -25.56
N ARG A 826 -16.24 9.21 -25.53
CA ARG A 826 -15.48 9.64 -26.70
C ARG A 826 -14.21 8.80 -26.83
N LYS A 827 -13.93 8.36 -28.05
CA LYS A 827 -12.66 7.70 -28.37
C LYS A 827 -11.54 8.73 -28.25
N VAL A 828 -10.44 8.37 -27.60
CA VAL A 828 -9.26 9.23 -27.47
C VAL A 828 -8.17 8.82 -28.45
N ASP A 829 -7.64 9.81 -29.17
CA ASP A 829 -6.58 9.65 -30.15
C ASP A 829 -5.20 9.75 -29.50
N LYS A 830 -4.16 9.30 -30.23
CA LYS A 830 -2.80 9.36 -29.71
C LYS A 830 -2.25 10.78 -29.66
N MET A 831 -1.61 11.12 -28.55
CA MET A 831 -1.13 12.46 -28.21
C MET A 831 0.36 12.44 -27.86
N ILE A 832 1.16 13.20 -28.60
CA ILE A 832 2.43 13.73 -28.14
C ILE A 832 2.24 15.24 -28.07
N GLY A 833 2.03 15.75 -26.87
CA GLY A 833 1.66 17.13 -26.63
C GLY A 833 2.75 17.99 -26.01
N ALA A 834 2.54 19.30 -26.08
CA ALA A 834 3.32 20.31 -25.39
C ALA A 834 2.42 21.37 -24.76
N ASP A 835 2.64 21.71 -23.49
CA ASP A 835 2.03 22.90 -22.88
C ASP A 835 2.85 24.13 -23.26
N ILE A 836 2.28 24.97 -24.12
CA ILE A 836 2.94 26.19 -24.61
C ILE A 836 2.15 27.45 -24.26
N SER A 837 1.38 27.40 -23.17
CA SER A 837 0.52 28.51 -22.73
C SER A 837 1.32 29.79 -22.47
N HIS A 838 2.61 29.68 -22.14
CA HIS A 838 3.52 30.80 -21.91
C HIS A 838 4.13 31.39 -23.20
N LEU A 839 3.87 30.82 -24.38
CA LEU A 839 4.44 31.29 -25.64
C LEU A 839 4.18 32.79 -25.91
N PRO A 840 2.94 33.32 -25.75
CA PRO A 840 2.67 34.74 -25.98
C PRO A 840 3.51 35.67 -25.10
N GLU A 841 3.80 35.25 -23.85
CA GLU A 841 4.64 36.03 -22.95
C GLU A 841 6.11 36.04 -23.40
N LEU A 842 6.63 34.91 -23.87
CA LEU A 842 7.98 34.83 -24.42
C LEU A 842 8.13 35.68 -25.68
N GLU A 843 7.13 35.65 -26.57
CA GLU A 843 7.09 36.47 -27.77
C GLU A 843 7.03 37.96 -27.42
N ALA A 844 6.21 38.35 -26.43
CA ALA A 844 6.13 39.73 -25.95
C ALA A 844 7.43 40.22 -25.30
N ARG A 845 8.24 39.31 -24.75
CA ARG A 845 9.61 39.59 -24.25
C ARG A 845 10.66 39.66 -25.36
N GLY A 846 10.27 39.46 -26.62
CA GLY A 846 11.15 39.51 -27.79
C GLY A 846 11.93 38.21 -28.04
N ILE A 847 11.57 37.09 -27.39
CA ILE A 847 12.19 35.79 -27.66
C ILE A 847 11.76 35.32 -29.04
N THR A 848 12.73 34.89 -29.85
CA THR A 848 12.49 34.31 -31.18
C THR A 848 12.98 32.88 -31.18
N PHE A 849 12.11 31.95 -31.58
CA PHE A 849 12.43 30.52 -31.59
C PHE A 849 13.16 30.13 -32.87
N LYS A 850 14.15 29.24 -32.72
CA LYS A 850 14.99 28.75 -33.82
C LYS A 850 15.19 27.25 -33.72
N ASP A 851 15.20 26.60 -34.88
CA ASP A 851 15.71 25.25 -35.05
C ASP A 851 16.93 25.24 -35.98
N GLY A 852 18.08 24.85 -35.44
CA GLY A 852 19.38 25.15 -36.06
C GLY A 852 19.53 26.66 -36.28
N GLU A 853 19.88 27.07 -37.50
CA GLU A 853 20.00 28.49 -37.88
C GLU A 853 18.68 29.12 -38.33
N LYS A 854 17.57 28.36 -38.38
CA LYS A 854 16.31 28.81 -38.99
C LYS A 854 15.35 29.36 -37.92
N PRO A 855 15.03 30.66 -37.92
CA PRO A 855 13.95 31.18 -37.09
C PRO A 855 12.59 30.71 -37.61
N GLY A 856 11.65 30.48 -36.70
CA GLY A 856 10.30 30.03 -37.05
C GLY A 856 9.30 30.23 -35.91
N ASP A 857 8.02 30.06 -36.23
CA ASP A 857 6.95 29.99 -35.24
C ASP A 857 7.13 28.73 -34.38
N ALA A 858 7.07 28.87 -33.05
CA ALA A 858 7.32 27.76 -32.14
C ALA A 858 6.36 26.58 -32.35
N ILE A 859 5.09 26.83 -32.70
CA ILE A 859 4.09 25.79 -32.93
C ILE A 859 4.46 24.99 -34.18
N GLU A 860 4.87 25.66 -35.26
CA GLU A 860 5.30 24.98 -36.48
C GLU A 860 6.61 24.20 -36.28
N ILE A 861 7.55 24.73 -35.48
CA ILE A 861 8.77 24.00 -35.10
C ILE A 861 8.42 22.72 -34.33
N LEU A 862 7.61 22.82 -33.27
CA LEU A 862 7.20 21.66 -32.48
C LEU A 862 6.45 20.62 -33.34
N LYS A 863 5.54 21.07 -34.21
CA LYS A 863 4.83 20.23 -35.16
C LYS A 863 5.78 19.52 -36.13
N HIS A 864 6.79 20.22 -36.63
CA HIS A 864 7.80 19.63 -37.52
C HIS A 864 8.48 18.42 -36.87
N HIS A 865 8.76 18.53 -35.56
CA HIS A 865 9.32 17.44 -34.76
C HIS A 865 8.29 16.43 -34.24
N GLY A 866 7.06 16.46 -34.75
CA GLY A 866 6.06 15.41 -34.51
C GLY A 866 5.26 15.52 -33.22
N ILE A 867 5.34 16.65 -32.52
CA ILE A 867 4.31 17.00 -31.53
C ILE A 867 3.02 17.26 -32.30
N ASN A 868 1.93 16.63 -31.90
CA ASN A 868 0.64 16.68 -32.61
C ASN A 868 -0.49 17.32 -31.80
N TYR A 869 -0.22 17.67 -30.54
CA TYR A 869 -1.17 18.35 -29.66
C TYR A 869 -0.52 19.55 -28.97
N VAL A 870 -1.32 20.58 -28.70
CA VAL A 870 -0.97 21.67 -27.81
C VAL A 870 -1.94 21.70 -26.65
N ARG A 871 -1.40 21.83 -25.44
CA ARG A 871 -2.17 22.17 -24.24
C ARG A 871 -2.12 23.68 -24.01
N LEU A 872 -3.29 24.29 -23.77
CA LEU A 872 -3.43 25.70 -23.42
C LEU A 872 -4.21 25.85 -22.11
N ARG A 873 -3.66 26.65 -21.21
CA ARG A 873 -4.29 27.09 -19.96
C ARG A 873 -5.23 28.26 -20.20
N ILE A 874 -6.33 28.31 -19.47
CA ILE A 874 -7.19 29.49 -19.41
C ILE A 874 -7.56 29.86 -17.96
N PHE A 875 -7.31 31.14 -17.61
CA PHE A 875 -7.65 31.74 -16.31
C PHE A 875 -8.87 32.64 -16.44
N ASN A 876 -9.53 32.94 -15.32
CA ASN A 876 -10.74 33.76 -15.28
C ASN A 876 -10.46 35.25 -15.54
N ASP A 877 -9.59 35.86 -14.74
CA ASP A 877 -9.12 37.24 -14.93
C ASP A 877 -7.61 37.36 -14.61
N PRO A 878 -6.74 36.84 -15.50
CA PRO A 878 -5.30 36.88 -15.28
C PRO A 878 -4.72 38.30 -15.36
N ALA A 879 -5.43 39.27 -15.95
CA ALA A 879 -4.98 40.65 -16.10
C ALA A 879 -5.13 41.50 -14.83
N SER A 880 -5.88 41.00 -13.83
CA SER A 880 -6.07 41.67 -12.55
C SER A 880 -4.75 41.90 -11.80
N GLU A 881 -4.73 42.85 -10.86
CA GLU A 881 -3.52 43.27 -10.11
C GLU A 881 -2.80 42.09 -9.39
N GLY A 882 -3.55 41.07 -8.97
CA GLY A 882 -3.03 39.83 -8.38
C GLY A 882 -3.20 38.60 -9.28
N GLY A 883 -3.56 38.79 -10.54
CA GLY A 883 -3.78 37.73 -11.51
C GLY A 883 -2.48 37.13 -12.05
N TYR A 884 -2.59 36.04 -12.80
CA TYR A 884 -1.44 35.30 -13.36
C TYR A 884 -0.53 36.17 -14.24
N SER A 885 -1.11 37.15 -14.94
CA SER A 885 -0.40 38.04 -15.87
C SER A 885 -0.91 39.49 -15.75
N PRO A 886 -0.57 40.19 -14.65
CA PRO A 886 -1.12 41.50 -14.36
C PRO A 886 -0.91 42.48 -15.50
N GLU A 887 -1.96 43.24 -15.85
CA GLU A 887 -2.03 44.23 -16.94
C GLU A 887 -1.88 43.67 -18.38
N LYS A 888 -1.29 42.49 -18.55
CA LYS A 888 -1.01 41.89 -19.87
C LYS A 888 -2.08 40.88 -20.29
N GLY A 889 -2.66 40.15 -19.34
CA GLY A 889 -3.75 39.21 -19.59
C GLY A 889 -3.35 37.94 -20.33
N PHE A 890 -2.08 37.52 -20.32
CA PHE A 890 -1.71 36.23 -20.93
C PHE A 890 -2.53 35.09 -20.32
N CYS A 891 -2.96 34.15 -21.16
CA CYS A 891 -3.87 33.05 -20.82
C CYS A 891 -5.32 33.48 -20.45
N ASP A 892 -5.75 34.69 -20.82
CA ASP A 892 -7.18 35.06 -20.86
C ASP A 892 -7.88 34.47 -22.11
N LEU A 893 -9.19 34.69 -22.24
CA LEU A 893 -9.96 34.21 -23.39
C LEU A 893 -9.46 34.77 -24.73
N ALA A 894 -8.99 36.02 -24.78
CA ALA A 894 -8.53 36.65 -26.02
C ALA A 894 -7.24 36.00 -26.52
N HIS A 895 -6.22 35.91 -25.66
CA HIS A 895 -4.93 35.29 -25.97
C HIS A 895 -5.08 33.79 -26.23
N THR A 896 -5.88 33.09 -25.43
CA THR A 896 -6.13 31.65 -25.62
C THR A 896 -6.87 31.38 -26.92
N MET A 897 -7.82 32.24 -27.33
CA MET A 897 -8.46 32.13 -28.65
C MET A 897 -7.46 32.33 -29.80
N GLU A 898 -6.57 33.31 -29.71
CA GLU A 898 -5.53 33.54 -30.74
C GLU A 898 -4.57 32.35 -30.85
N MET A 899 -4.12 31.82 -29.71
CA MET A 899 -3.29 30.63 -29.65
C MET A 899 -4.03 29.40 -30.19
N ALA A 900 -5.29 29.18 -29.79
CA ALA A 900 -6.10 28.07 -30.29
C ALA A 900 -6.29 28.13 -31.82
N LYS A 901 -6.47 29.32 -32.40
CA LYS A 901 -6.49 29.51 -33.85
C LYS A 901 -5.16 29.15 -34.50
N ARG A 902 -4.01 29.54 -33.89
CA ARG A 902 -2.67 29.17 -34.39
C ARG A 902 -2.48 27.65 -34.38
N VAL A 903 -2.86 26.98 -33.29
CA VAL A 903 -2.80 25.52 -33.14
C VAL A 903 -3.64 24.81 -34.20
N LYS A 904 -4.89 25.24 -34.39
CA LYS A 904 -5.78 24.64 -35.41
C LYS A 904 -5.33 24.93 -36.83
N LYS A 905 -4.78 26.11 -37.11
CA LYS A 905 -4.16 26.45 -38.41
C LYS A 905 -2.95 25.56 -38.69
N ALA A 906 -2.17 25.23 -37.67
CA ALA A 906 -1.10 24.24 -37.76
C ALA A 906 -1.63 22.80 -37.92
N GLY A 907 -2.93 22.55 -37.78
CA GLY A 907 -3.51 21.21 -37.90
C GLY A 907 -3.17 20.28 -36.73
N MET A 908 -2.88 20.85 -35.56
CA MET A 908 -2.63 20.12 -34.32
C MET A 908 -3.90 19.99 -33.49
N GLY A 909 -3.94 18.98 -32.64
CA GLY A 909 -4.95 18.83 -31.60
C GLY A 909 -4.81 19.91 -30.52
N LEU A 910 -5.93 20.27 -29.91
CA LEU A 910 -6.02 21.25 -28.84
C LEU A 910 -6.62 20.61 -27.58
N LEU A 911 -5.82 20.59 -26.52
CA LEU A 911 -6.25 20.31 -25.15
C LEU A 911 -6.40 21.63 -24.41
N LEU A 912 -7.63 21.97 -24.01
CA LEU A 912 -7.89 23.18 -23.23
C LEU A 912 -8.03 22.85 -21.75
N ASP A 913 -7.27 23.57 -20.91
CA ASP A 913 -7.26 23.39 -19.47
C ASP A 913 -7.83 24.60 -18.73
N PHE A 914 -8.96 24.40 -18.06
CA PHE A 914 -9.59 25.43 -17.25
C PHE A 914 -9.01 25.45 -15.84
N HIS A 915 -8.29 26.52 -15.48
CA HIS A 915 -7.74 26.67 -14.13
C HIS A 915 -8.78 27.09 -13.09
N TYR A 916 -9.90 27.72 -13.50
CA TYR A 916 -10.94 28.25 -12.61
C TYR A 916 -10.40 29.12 -11.46
N SER A 917 -9.43 29.97 -11.79
CA SER A 917 -8.73 30.88 -10.89
C SER A 917 -8.25 32.11 -11.66
N ASP A 918 -8.00 33.22 -10.97
CA ASP A 918 -7.35 34.40 -11.54
C ASP A 918 -5.81 34.26 -11.53
N TYR A 919 -5.27 33.42 -10.64
CA TYR A 919 -3.84 33.14 -10.48
C TYR A 919 -3.54 31.64 -10.64
N TRP A 920 -2.26 31.27 -10.55
CA TRP A 920 -1.79 29.90 -10.63
C TRP A 920 -2.60 28.92 -9.75
N ALA A 921 -3.00 27.81 -10.36
CA ALA A 921 -3.73 26.74 -9.72
C ALA A 921 -2.84 25.48 -9.71
N ASP A 922 -2.24 25.20 -8.56
CA ASP A 922 -1.41 24.01 -8.32
C ASP A 922 -2.13 23.04 -7.37
N PRO A 923 -1.70 21.77 -7.24
CA PRO A 923 -2.39 20.81 -6.40
C PRO A 923 -2.55 21.28 -4.94
N GLY A 924 -1.67 22.14 -4.43
CA GLY A 924 -1.74 22.69 -3.08
C GLY A 924 -2.55 23.97 -2.95
N LYS A 925 -2.93 24.65 -4.05
CA LYS A 925 -3.62 25.95 -4.05
C LYS A 925 -4.50 26.13 -5.28
N GLN A 926 -5.82 26.04 -5.10
CA GLN A 926 -6.81 26.11 -6.19
C GLN A 926 -7.92 27.13 -5.89
N TYR A 927 -7.55 28.33 -5.39
CA TYR A 927 -8.53 29.33 -4.95
C TYR A 927 -9.43 29.82 -6.08
N LYS A 928 -10.70 30.10 -5.75
CA LYS A 928 -11.65 30.68 -6.70
C LYS A 928 -11.20 32.08 -7.18
N PRO A 929 -11.63 32.50 -8.38
CA PRO A 929 -11.41 33.86 -8.85
C PRO A 929 -12.18 34.88 -8.01
N LYS A 930 -11.68 36.12 -7.99
CA LYS A 930 -12.24 37.25 -7.24
C LYS A 930 -13.69 37.52 -7.60
N ALA A 931 -14.05 37.34 -8.88
CA ALA A 931 -15.43 37.50 -9.38
C ALA A 931 -16.43 36.55 -8.72
N TRP A 932 -15.97 35.45 -8.10
CA TRP A 932 -16.81 34.45 -7.44
C TRP A 932 -16.75 34.52 -5.91
N GLU A 933 -16.00 35.46 -5.35
CA GLU A 933 -15.99 35.70 -3.90
C GLU A 933 -17.37 36.16 -3.41
N GLY A 934 -17.80 35.66 -2.25
CA GLY A 934 -19.10 35.98 -1.64
C GLY A 934 -20.32 35.33 -2.32
N LEU A 935 -20.15 34.65 -3.47
CA LEU A 935 -21.23 33.87 -4.08
C LEU A 935 -21.56 32.63 -3.23
N SER A 936 -22.85 32.32 -3.12
CA SER A 936 -23.28 31.01 -2.57
C SER A 936 -22.80 29.86 -3.47
N PHE A 937 -22.67 28.65 -2.94
CA PHE A 937 -22.24 27.50 -3.73
C PHE A 937 -23.10 27.26 -5.00
N VAL A 938 -24.42 27.50 -4.91
CA VAL A 938 -25.32 27.42 -6.08
C VAL A 938 -24.93 28.45 -7.16
N GLN A 939 -24.59 29.67 -6.75
CA GLN A 939 -24.15 30.73 -7.65
C GLN A 939 -22.75 30.47 -8.21
N VAL A 940 -21.81 29.95 -7.40
CA VAL A 940 -20.47 29.56 -7.86
C VAL A 940 -20.57 28.48 -8.95
N LYS A 941 -21.37 27.44 -8.71
CA LYS A 941 -21.60 26.36 -9.68
C LYS A 941 -22.19 26.89 -10.99
N LYS A 942 -23.18 27.79 -10.91
CA LYS A 942 -23.75 28.45 -12.09
C LYS A 942 -22.71 29.31 -12.82
N ALA A 943 -21.91 30.10 -12.08
CA ALA A 943 -20.88 30.95 -12.66
C ALA A 943 -19.80 30.12 -13.37
N LEU A 944 -19.40 28.97 -12.81
CA LEU A 944 -18.49 28.02 -13.44
C LEU A 944 -19.08 27.48 -14.74
N TYR A 945 -20.35 27.03 -14.72
CA TYR A 945 -21.05 26.56 -15.92
C TYR A 945 -21.10 27.64 -17.01
N ASP A 946 -21.55 28.85 -16.65
CA ASP A 946 -21.71 29.96 -17.60
C ASP A 946 -20.37 30.41 -18.20
N TYR A 947 -19.32 30.51 -17.36
CA TYR A 947 -17.98 30.85 -17.82
C TYR A 947 -17.43 29.79 -18.79
N THR A 948 -17.49 28.51 -18.40
CA THR A 948 -17.03 27.40 -19.23
C THR A 948 -17.78 27.38 -20.57
N LYS A 949 -19.10 27.53 -20.54
CA LYS A 949 -19.94 27.56 -21.75
C LYS A 949 -19.58 28.73 -22.66
N SER A 950 -19.34 29.91 -22.09
CA SER A 950 -18.96 31.11 -22.83
C SER A 950 -17.63 30.92 -23.56
N VAL A 951 -16.61 30.38 -22.88
CA VAL A 951 -15.29 30.09 -23.47
C VAL A 951 -15.40 29.10 -24.63
N ILE A 952 -16.07 27.96 -24.41
CA ILE A 952 -16.21 26.93 -25.46
C ILE A 952 -17.02 27.44 -26.64
N THR A 953 -18.08 28.22 -26.40
CA THR A 953 -18.89 28.85 -27.46
C THR A 953 -18.02 29.79 -28.29
N THR A 954 -17.26 30.67 -27.64
CA THR A 954 -16.38 31.63 -28.32
C THR A 954 -15.33 30.93 -29.17
N LEU A 955 -14.69 29.89 -28.65
CA LEU A 955 -13.71 29.10 -29.40
C LEU A 955 -14.34 28.39 -30.59
N LYS A 956 -15.51 27.76 -30.41
CA LYS A 956 -16.23 27.05 -31.47
C LYS A 956 -16.65 27.98 -32.60
N GLU A 957 -17.25 29.12 -32.28
CA GLU A 957 -17.68 30.14 -33.27
C GLU A 957 -16.51 30.70 -34.08
N ASN A 958 -15.30 30.63 -33.53
CA ASN A 958 -14.07 31.09 -34.15
C ASN A 958 -13.24 29.98 -34.84
N GLY A 959 -13.82 28.78 -35.02
CA GLY A 959 -13.15 27.64 -35.67
C GLY A 959 -12.01 27.04 -34.84
N ALA A 960 -11.96 27.33 -33.55
CA ALA A 960 -10.88 26.95 -32.62
C ALA A 960 -11.36 25.96 -31.55
N ASN A 961 -12.34 25.11 -31.88
CA ASN A 961 -12.97 24.18 -30.93
C ASN A 961 -11.94 23.20 -30.33
N PRO A 962 -11.84 23.06 -28.99
CA PRO A 962 -10.97 22.07 -28.37
C PRO A 962 -11.35 20.63 -28.71
N ASP A 963 -10.35 19.78 -28.94
CA ASP A 963 -10.57 18.33 -29.15
C ASP A 963 -10.76 17.63 -27.80
N MET A 964 -10.07 18.12 -26.77
CA MET A 964 -10.13 17.62 -25.41
C MET A 964 -10.16 18.78 -24.41
N VAL A 965 -10.85 18.60 -23.28
CA VAL A 965 -10.95 19.59 -22.21
C VAL A 965 -10.66 18.97 -20.84
N GLN A 966 -9.93 19.71 -20.01
CA GLN A 966 -9.77 19.48 -18.57
C GLN A 966 -10.63 20.47 -17.79
N ILE A 967 -11.41 19.96 -16.83
CA ILE A 967 -12.19 20.77 -15.90
C ILE A 967 -11.39 20.87 -14.60
N GLY A 968 -10.45 21.82 -14.57
CA GLY A 968 -9.45 21.95 -13.52
C GLY A 968 -8.11 21.31 -13.85
N ASN A 969 -7.05 21.88 -13.29
CA ASN A 969 -5.68 21.39 -13.37
C ASN A 969 -5.35 20.55 -12.13
N GLU A 970 -4.89 19.30 -12.29
CA GLU A 970 -4.39 18.45 -11.19
C GLU A 970 -5.34 18.37 -9.97
N ILE A 971 -6.56 17.90 -10.20
CA ILE A 971 -7.71 18.18 -9.32
C ILE A 971 -7.91 17.23 -8.14
N ASN A 972 -6.96 16.36 -7.82
CA ASN A 972 -7.13 15.38 -6.73
C ASN A 972 -7.25 16.04 -5.34
N HIS A 973 -6.86 17.30 -5.19
CA HIS A 973 -7.12 18.12 -4.00
C HIS A 973 -8.30 19.10 -4.15
N GLY A 974 -8.89 19.18 -5.35
CA GLY A 974 -10.07 19.98 -5.66
C GLY A 974 -9.81 21.17 -6.58
N ILE A 975 -10.87 21.96 -6.79
CA ILE A 975 -10.88 23.20 -7.59
C ILE A 975 -11.67 24.28 -6.85
N VAL A 976 -11.54 25.56 -7.19
CA VAL A 976 -12.43 26.63 -6.71
C VAL A 976 -12.61 26.62 -5.19
N TRP A 977 -11.49 26.64 -4.46
CA TRP A 977 -11.49 26.53 -3.00
C TRP A 977 -12.16 27.75 -2.31
N PRO A 978 -12.77 27.54 -1.13
CA PRO A 978 -12.84 26.26 -0.39
C PRO A 978 -13.92 25.27 -0.87
N GLU A 979 -14.95 25.70 -1.60
CA GLU A 979 -16.15 24.89 -1.88
C GLU A 979 -15.85 23.63 -2.68
N GLY A 980 -14.98 23.71 -3.69
CA GLY A 980 -14.59 22.53 -4.46
C GLY A 980 -13.35 21.82 -3.93
N SER A 981 -12.97 21.98 -2.66
CA SER A 981 -11.90 21.18 -2.04
C SER A 981 -12.26 19.69 -1.98
N VAL A 982 -11.27 18.80 -2.04
CA VAL A 982 -11.46 17.36 -1.79
C VAL A 982 -12.01 17.07 -0.39
N ALA A 983 -11.90 18.03 0.55
CA ALA A 983 -12.60 17.98 1.84
C ALA A 983 -14.14 18.02 1.72
N HIS A 984 -14.67 18.42 0.56
CA HIS A 984 -16.09 18.50 0.23
C HIS A 984 -16.38 17.73 -1.08
N PRO A 985 -16.25 16.39 -1.09
CA PRO A 985 -16.27 15.59 -2.32
C PRO A 985 -17.59 15.73 -3.12
N ASP A 986 -18.72 15.92 -2.44
CA ASP A 986 -20.02 16.21 -3.09
C ASP A 986 -20.00 17.54 -3.84
N GLN A 987 -19.43 18.59 -3.26
CA GLN A 987 -19.37 19.92 -3.88
C GLN A 987 -18.38 19.94 -5.04
N LEU A 988 -17.19 19.33 -4.85
CA LEU A 988 -16.21 19.14 -5.90
C LEU A 988 -16.83 18.41 -7.11
N ALA A 989 -17.45 17.25 -6.90
CA ALA A 989 -18.08 16.49 -7.99
C ALA A 989 -19.16 17.30 -8.72
N GLN A 990 -19.96 18.09 -8.01
CA GLN A 990 -20.96 18.96 -8.62
C GLN A 990 -20.36 20.07 -9.49
N LEU A 991 -19.21 20.64 -9.11
CA LEU A 991 -18.48 21.61 -9.93
C LEU A 991 -17.90 20.96 -11.18
N LEU A 992 -17.34 19.75 -11.06
CA LEU A 992 -16.85 18.97 -12.20
C LEU A 992 -17.98 18.63 -13.18
N CYS A 993 -19.12 18.16 -12.67
CA CYS A 993 -20.30 17.90 -13.49
C CYS A 993 -20.80 19.17 -14.19
N ALA A 994 -20.81 20.32 -13.51
CA ALA A 994 -21.23 21.59 -14.12
C ALA A 994 -20.28 22.02 -15.24
N GLY A 995 -18.96 21.94 -15.05
CA GLY A 995 -17.98 22.23 -16.10
C GLY A 995 -18.12 21.29 -17.29
N THR A 996 -18.22 19.99 -17.04
CA THR A 996 -18.43 18.99 -18.10
C THR A 996 -19.73 19.20 -18.86
N ALA A 997 -20.84 19.46 -18.17
CA ALA A 997 -22.13 19.76 -18.81
C ALA A 997 -22.07 21.04 -19.66
N ALA A 998 -21.32 22.06 -19.23
CA ALA A 998 -21.11 23.27 -20.01
C ALA A 998 -20.40 22.98 -21.34
N VAL A 999 -19.30 22.21 -21.30
CA VAL A 999 -18.58 21.78 -22.51
C VAL A 999 -19.48 20.97 -23.43
N LYS A 1000 -20.11 19.91 -22.92
CA LYS A 1000 -20.91 18.98 -23.72
C LYS A 1000 -22.15 19.64 -24.33
N SER A 1001 -22.72 20.66 -23.68
CA SER A 1001 -23.86 21.42 -24.22
C SER A 1001 -23.53 22.23 -25.48
N VAL A 1002 -22.25 22.55 -25.71
CA VAL A 1002 -21.78 23.32 -26.87
C VAL A 1002 -21.06 22.41 -27.87
N SER A 1003 -20.23 21.50 -27.37
CA SER A 1003 -19.41 20.58 -28.17
C SER A 1003 -19.53 19.16 -27.60
N PRO A 1004 -20.63 18.44 -27.92
CA PRO A 1004 -20.87 17.11 -27.36
C PRO A 1004 -19.79 16.09 -27.74
N GLU A 1005 -19.07 16.31 -28.85
CA GLU A 1005 -18.00 15.42 -29.34
C GLU A 1005 -16.64 15.66 -28.68
N THR A 1006 -16.47 16.73 -27.89
CA THR A 1006 -15.20 17.02 -27.20
C THR A 1006 -14.94 15.96 -26.12
N GLN A 1007 -13.69 15.47 -26.06
CA GLN A 1007 -13.23 14.49 -25.07
C GLN A 1007 -13.05 15.17 -23.71
N MET A 1008 -13.44 14.49 -22.63
CA MET A 1008 -13.27 14.97 -21.26
C MET A 1008 -12.15 14.24 -20.55
N MET A 1009 -11.15 14.98 -20.08
CA MET A 1009 -10.07 14.43 -19.26
C MET A 1009 -10.34 14.68 -17.77
N LEU A 1010 -10.19 13.62 -16.96
CA LEU A 1010 -10.09 13.73 -15.52
C LEU A 1010 -8.60 13.74 -15.14
N HIS A 1011 -8.05 14.91 -14.80
CA HIS A 1011 -6.62 15.10 -14.59
C HIS A 1011 -6.24 15.13 -13.12
N VAL A 1012 -5.43 14.18 -12.66
CA VAL A 1012 -4.94 14.08 -11.28
C VAL A 1012 -3.42 14.24 -11.19
N ALA A 1013 -2.94 14.82 -10.09
CA ALA A 1013 -1.51 14.85 -9.77
C ALA A 1013 -1.00 13.47 -9.33
N LEU A 1014 0.27 13.41 -8.92
CA LEU A 1014 0.83 12.27 -8.17
C LEU A 1014 0.71 10.93 -8.92
N GLY A 1015 1.12 10.91 -10.18
CA GLY A 1015 0.95 9.78 -11.09
C GLY A 1015 1.55 8.44 -10.63
N GLY A 1016 2.47 8.41 -9.65
CA GLY A 1016 2.94 7.16 -9.05
C GLY A 1016 2.17 6.73 -7.78
N GLN A 1017 1.38 7.62 -7.18
CA GLN A 1017 0.60 7.34 -5.97
C GLN A 1017 -0.74 6.70 -6.31
N ASN A 1018 -0.73 5.38 -6.55
CA ASN A 1018 -1.92 4.63 -6.98
C ASN A 1018 -3.13 4.75 -6.04
N GLU A 1019 -2.91 4.68 -4.72
CA GLU A 1019 -4.02 4.76 -3.77
C GLU A 1019 -4.72 6.12 -3.82
N GLU A 1020 -3.98 7.21 -3.96
CA GLU A 1020 -4.52 8.56 -4.12
C GLU A 1020 -5.38 8.64 -5.39
N SER A 1021 -4.85 8.13 -6.52
CA SER A 1021 -5.56 8.10 -7.80
C SER A 1021 -6.86 7.29 -7.74
N VAL A 1022 -6.79 6.06 -7.20
CA VAL A 1022 -7.93 5.15 -7.08
C VAL A 1022 -8.98 5.73 -6.13
N ALA A 1023 -8.57 6.23 -4.96
CA ALA A 1023 -9.49 6.82 -3.99
C ALA A 1023 -10.24 8.00 -4.61
N PHE A 1024 -9.53 8.91 -5.28
CA PHE A 1024 -10.16 10.05 -5.93
C PHE A 1024 -11.14 9.63 -7.04
N ILE A 1025 -10.72 8.75 -7.95
CA ILE A 1025 -11.54 8.32 -9.09
C ILE A 1025 -12.78 7.54 -8.61
N ASP A 1026 -12.65 6.65 -7.62
CA ASP A 1026 -13.80 5.95 -7.03
C ASP A 1026 -14.82 6.94 -6.45
N GLN A 1027 -14.37 8.00 -5.76
CA GLN A 1027 -15.26 9.04 -5.23
C GLN A 1027 -15.94 9.86 -6.34
N MET A 1028 -15.25 10.13 -7.44
CA MET A 1028 -15.81 10.87 -8.59
C MET A 1028 -16.82 10.03 -9.37
N ILE A 1029 -16.53 8.74 -9.62
CA ILE A 1029 -17.46 7.81 -10.27
C ILE A 1029 -18.73 7.63 -9.43
N ALA A 1030 -18.59 7.44 -8.11
CA ALA A 1030 -19.73 7.31 -7.21
C ALA A 1030 -20.67 8.52 -7.24
N ARG A 1031 -20.17 9.70 -7.64
CA ARG A 1031 -20.91 10.96 -7.77
C ARG A 1031 -21.26 11.32 -9.22
N SER A 1032 -21.17 10.35 -10.14
CA SER A 1032 -21.55 10.48 -11.56
C SER A 1032 -20.73 11.50 -12.37
N VAL A 1033 -19.47 11.78 -11.97
CA VAL A 1033 -18.56 12.60 -12.77
C VAL A 1033 -18.21 11.84 -14.06
N HIS A 1034 -18.48 12.47 -15.20
CA HIS A 1034 -18.19 11.92 -16.53
C HIS A 1034 -16.79 12.28 -17.00
N PHE A 1035 -16.06 11.30 -17.53
CA PHE A 1035 -14.77 11.48 -18.20
C PHE A 1035 -14.50 10.35 -19.20
N ASP A 1036 -13.76 10.69 -20.24
CA ASP A 1036 -13.38 9.82 -21.36
C ASP A 1036 -11.98 9.22 -21.16
N VAL A 1037 -11.06 10.00 -20.60
CA VAL A 1037 -9.64 9.64 -20.38
C VAL A 1037 -9.16 10.11 -19.01
N ILE A 1038 -8.24 9.36 -18.41
CA ILE A 1038 -7.56 9.75 -17.17
C ILE A 1038 -6.24 10.43 -17.55
N GLY A 1039 -6.05 11.65 -17.05
CA GLY A 1039 -4.81 12.41 -17.13
C GLY A 1039 -4.00 12.27 -15.85
N LEU A 1040 -2.69 12.01 -15.95
CA LEU A 1040 -1.78 11.95 -14.81
C LEU A 1040 -0.66 13.00 -14.96
N SER A 1041 -0.31 13.69 -13.88
CA SER A 1041 0.97 14.39 -13.79
C SER A 1041 2.03 13.52 -13.13
N TYR A 1042 3.22 13.43 -13.72
CA TYR A 1042 4.31 12.64 -13.21
C TYR A 1042 5.64 13.39 -13.23
N TYR A 1043 6.13 13.68 -12.02
CA TYR A 1043 7.43 14.27 -11.78
C TYR A 1043 8.25 13.31 -10.91
N PRO A 1044 9.25 12.59 -11.47
CA PRO A 1044 10.00 11.55 -10.74
C PRO A 1044 10.61 11.99 -9.41
N LYS A 1045 10.87 13.29 -9.26
CA LYS A 1045 11.38 13.89 -8.03
C LYS A 1045 10.39 13.79 -6.85
N TRP A 1046 9.09 13.87 -7.11
CA TRP A 1046 8.05 13.97 -6.07
C TRP A 1046 6.99 12.86 -6.16
N HIS A 1047 6.75 12.30 -7.34
CA HIS A 1047 5.61 11.42 -7.62
C HIS A 1047 5.98 9.93 -7.59
N GLY A 1048 7.05 9.57 -6.88
CA GLY A 1048 7.54 8.18 -6.83
C GLY A 1048 8.33 7.75 -8.07
N THR A 1049 8.61 6.47 -8.16
CA THR A 1049 9.45 5.87 -9.21
C THR A 1049 8.67 5.62 -10.51
N LEU A 1050 9.38 5.30 -11.60
CA LEU A 1050 8.73 4.91 -12.87
C LEU A 1050 7.93 3.61 -12.72
N ASP A 1051 8.38 2.71 -11.86
CA ASP A 1051 7.65 1.48 -11.52
C ASP A 1051 6.33 1.79 -10.82
N ASP A 1052 6.31 2.80 -9.94
CA ASP A 1052 5.08 3.27 -9.29
C ASP A 1052 4.10 3.86 -10.31
N LEU A 1053 4.59 4.67 -11.27
CA LEU A 1053 3.79 5.18 -12.38
C LEU A 1053 3.20 4.04 -13.24
N HIS A 1054 4.05 3.10 -13.67
CA HIS A 1054 3.62 1.95 -14.47
C HIS A 1054 2.57 1.11 -13.73
N HIS A 1055 2.79 0.85 -12.45
CA HIS A 1055 1.83 0.13 -11.61
C HIS A 1055 0.49 0.87 -11.53
N ASN A 1056 0.52 2.18 -11.25
CA ASN A 1056 -0.69 3.00 -11.17
C ASN A 1056 -1.50 2.91 -12.47
N MET A 1057 -0.87 3.17 -13.62
CA MET A 1057 -1.56 3.17 -14.92
C MET A 1057 -2.19 1.80 -15.25
N ASN A 1058 -1.48 0.69 -15.02
CA ASN A 1058 -2.04 -0.65 -15.24
C ASN A 1058 -3.21 -0.96 -14.31
N ASP A 1059 -3.12 -0.56 -13.04
CA ASP A 1059 -4.21 -0.76 -12.08
C ASP A 1059 -5.45 0.08 -12.45
N LEU A 1060 -5.26 1.34 -12.86
CA LEU A 1060 -6.35 2.22 -13.31
C LEU A 1060 -7.05 1.65 -14.55
N ILE A 1061 -6.31 1.18 -15.56
CA ILE A 1061 -6.86 0.51 -16.75
C ILE A 1061 -7.70 -0.70 -16.33
N ARG A 1062 -7.13 -1.57 -15.49
CA ARG A 1062 -7.78 -2.81 -15.04
C ARG A 1062 -9.06 -2.58 -14.21
N ARG A 1063 -9.15 -1.44 -13.53
CA ARG A 1063 -10.29 -1.04 -12.69
C ARG A 1063 -11.40 -0.36 -13.47
N TYR A 1064 -11.03 0.59 -14.33
CA TYR A 1064 -11.96 1.54 -14.90
C TYR A 1064 -12.18 1.35 -16.40
N ASP A 1065 -11.32 0.60 -17.08
CA ASP A 1065 -11.35 0.39 -18.54
C ASP A 1065 -11.34 1.75 -19.29
N LYS A 1066 -10.36 2.58 -18.93
CA LYS A 1066 -10.19 3.95 -19.44
C LYS A 1066 -8.81 4.14 -20.03
N ASP A 1067 -8.77 4.97 -21.06
CA ASP A 1067 -7.53 5.44 -21.66
C ASP A 1067 -6.74 6.32 -20.67
N ILE A 1068 -5.41 6.34 -20.83
CA ILE A 1068 -4.47 7.04 -19.96
C ILE A 1068 -3.59 7.98 -20.78
N ILE A 1069 -3.40 9.20 -20.28
CA ILE A 1069 -2.42 10.18 -20.78
C ILE A 1069 -1.59 10.68 -19.60
N VAL A 1070 -0.26 10.68 -19.71
CA VAL A 1070 0.60 11.44 -18.78
C VAL A 1070 0.67 12.87 -19.28
N VAL A 1071 -0.29 13.68 -18.84
CA VAL A 1071 -0.57 15.02 -19.39
C VAL A 1071 0.39 16.10 -18.87
N GLU A 1072 1.15 15.79 -17.83
CA GLU A 1072 2.29 16.62 -17.44
C GLU A 1072 3.47 15.76 -17.02
N TYR A 1073 4.63 16.02 -17.62
CA TYR A 1073 5.93 15.50 -17.19
C TYR A 1073 7.03 16.45 -17.66
N SER A 1074 8.22 16.32 -17.09
CA SER A 1074 9.35 17.21 -17.43
C SER A 1074 10.68 16.51 -17.63
N ALA A 1075 10.96 15.47 -16.84
CA ALA A 1075 12.16 14.66 -16.90
C ALA A 1075 11.86 13.25 -17.44
N LYS A 1076 12.91 12.45 -17.70
CA LYS A 1076 12.79 11.02 -18.08
C LYS A 1076 11.94 10.82 -19.35
N LYS A 1077 12.16 11.67 -20.36
CA LYS A 1077 11.33 11.75 -21.57
C LYS A 1077 11.20 10.41 -22.28
N ASP A 1078 12.31 9.70 -22.49
CA ASP A 1078 12.31 8.41 -23.19
C ASP A 1078 11.51 7.37 -22.41
N GLU A 1079 11.74 7.30 -21.10
CA GLU A 1079 11.14 6.32 -20.21
C GLU A 1079 9.65 6.57 -19.99
N VAL A 1080 9.22 7.83 -19.81
CA VAL A 1080 7.79 8.18 -19.67
C VAL A 1080 7.03 7.86 -20.95
N HIS A 1081 7.55 8.26 -22.13
CA HIS A 1081 6.92 7.92 -23.43
C HIS A 1081 6.77 6.42 -23.60
N LYS A 1082 7.86 5.66 -23.38
CA LYS A 1082 7.85 4.20 -23.48
C LYS A 1082 6.82 3.60 -22.52
N THR A 1083 6.84 4.01 -21.25
CA THR A 1083 5.97 3.43 -20.21
C THR A 1083 4.50 3.66 -20.50
N VAL A 1084 4.13 4.80 -21.09
CA VAL A 1084 2.74 5.10 -21.46
C VAL A 1084 2.34 4.37 -22.73
N PHE A 1085 3.09 4.49 -23.82
CA PHE A 1085 2.69 3.91 -25.11
C PHE A 1085 2.81 2.38 -25.19
N GLU A 1086 3.55 1.74 -24.28
CA GLU A 1086 3.61 0.28 -24.15
C GLU A 1086 2.50 -0.30 -23.23
N LEU A 1087 1.57 0.52 -22.72
CA LEU A 1087 0.45 0.04 -21.88
C LEU A 1087 -0.45 -0.96 -22.63
N PRO A 1088 -1.02 -1.96 -21.92
CA PRO A 1088 -1.81 -3.03 -22.54
C PRO A 1088 -3.09 -2.50 -23.18
N GLY A 1089 -3.59 -3.21 -24.19
CA GLY A 1089 -4.90 -2.94 -24.80
C GLY A 1089 -4.99 -1.64 -25.61
N ASP A 1090 -3.87 -1.00 -25.96
CA ASP A 1090 -3.81 0.33 -26.60
C ASP A 1090 -4.44 1.44 -25.73
N HIS A 1091 -4.51 1.25 -24.41
CA HIS A 1091 -5.04 2.26 -23.49
C HIS A 1091 -4.09 3.44 -23.25
N GLY A 1092 -2.79 3.27 -23.52
CA GLY A 1092 -1.80 4.34 -23.44
C GLY A 1092 -1.93 5.31 -24.62
N LYS A 1093 -2.59 6.44 -24.40
CA LYS A 1093 -2.91 7.39 -25.48
C LYS A 1093 -1.91 8.51 -25.62
N GLY A 1094 -1.10 8.83 -24.62
CA GLY A 1094 -0.12 9.88 -24.87
C GLY A 1094 0.61 10.47 -23.69
N THR A 1095 1.50 11.40 -24.03
CA THR A 1095 2.24 12.20 -23.06
C THR A 1095 2.20 13.67 -23.48
N CYS A 1096 2.29 14.59 -22.52
CA CYS A 1096 2.38 16.02 -22.79
C CYS A 1096 3.47 16.67 -21.95
N ILE A 1097 4.49 17.22 -22.61
CA ILE A 1097 5.61 17.84 -21.91
C ILE A 1097 5.20 19.19 -21.32
N TRP A 1098 5.54 19.39 -20.06
CA TRP A 1098 5.30 20.65 -19.35
C TRP A 1098 6.27 21.74 -19.78
N GLU A 1099 5.74 22.89 -20.20
CA GLU A 1099 6.47 24.13 -20.53
C GLU A 1099 7.84 23.93 -21.23
N PRO A 1100 7.90 23.24 -22.38
CA PRO A 1100 9.16 22.88 -23.03
C PRO A 1100 9.94 24.08 -23.60
N LEU A 1101 9.36 25.28 -23.60
CA LEU A 1101 9.92 26.48 -24.22
C LEU A 1101 10.93 27.23 -23.34
N ASN A 1102 10.85 27.10 -22.01
CA ASN A 1102 11.68 27.92 -21.11
C ASN A 1102 11.84 27.39 -19.66
N THR A 1103 11.21 26.26 -19.30
CA THR A 1103 11.18 25.75 -17.92
C THR A 1103 11.84 24.38 -17.82
N TRP A 1104 12.49 24.10 -16.68
CA TRP A 1104 13.10 22.81 -16.33
C TRP A 1104 14.00 22.20 -17.44
N GLU A 1105 13.88 20.90 -17.73
CA GLU A 1105 14.59 20.21 -18.83
C GLU A 1105 13.91 20.53 -20.19
N SER A 1106 13.93 21.82 -20.54
CA SER A 1106 13.31 22.41 -21.74
C SER A 1106 13.97 21.98 -23.03
N VAL A 1107 13.19 21.89 -24.12
CA VAL A 1107 13.70 21.55 -25.47
C VAL A 1107 14.21 22.78 -26.22
N PHE A 1108 13.94 23.98 -25.69
CA PHE A 1108 14.55 25.25 -26.10
C PHE A 1108 15.33 25.85 -24.94
N ASP A 1109 16.47 26.48 -25.23
CA ASP A 1109 17.20 27.25 -24.24
C ASP A 1109 16.50 28.60 -23.93
N ARG A 1110 17.05 29.35 -22.96
CA ARG A 1110 16.47 30.64 -22.53
C ARG A 1110 16.46 31.72 -23.63
N ASN A 1111 17.16 31.52 -24.74
CA ASN A 1111 17.21 32.43 -25.88
C ASN A 1111 16.30 31.97 -27.03
N GLY A 1112 15.56 30.87 -26.86
CA GLY A 1112 14.68 30.31 -27.88
C GLY A 1112 15.39 29.37 -28.88
N GLN A 1113 16.61 28.92 -28.60
CA GLN A 1113 17.32 27.96 -29.47
C GLN A 1113 16.94 26.52 -29.13
N SER A 1114 16.50 25.73 -30.11
CA SER A 1114 16.26 24.30 -29.91
C SER A 1114 17.55 23.56 -29.50
N ASN A 1115 17.41 22.52 -28.70
CA ASN A 1115 18.51 21.65 -28.29
C ASN A 1115 18.26 20.19 -28.70
N GLU A 1116 19.21 19.30 -28.38
CA GLU A 1116 19.14 17.88 -28.77
C GLU A 1116 17.91 17.14 -28.23
N LEU A 1117 17.25 17.65 -27.19
CA LEU A 1117 16.02 17.05 -26.67
C LEU A 1117 14.85 17.20 -27.65
N LEU A 1118 14.82 18.25 -28.47
CA LEU A 1118 13.77 18.42 -29.48
C LEU A 1118 13.82 17.30 -30.53
N LYS A 1119 15.03 16.90 -30.96
CA LYS A 1119 15.23 15.81 -31.93
C LYS A 1119 14.72 14.46 -31.45
N LYS A 1120 14.59 14.25 -30.14
CA LYS A 1120 13.98 13.02 -29.60
C LYS A 1120 12.52 12.85 -30.04
N TYR A 1121 11.80 13.95 -30.25
CA TYR A 1121 10.40 13.91 -30.66
C TYR A 1121 10.20 13.41 -32.09
N ASP A 1122 11.19 13.58 -32.97
CA ASP A 1122 11.18 12.95 -34.30
C ASP A 1122 11.09 11.43 -34.18
N ALA A 1123 11.89 10.87 -33.27
CA ALA A 1123 11.92 9.44 -32.99
C ALA A 1123 10.62 8.97 -32.32
N TYR A 1124 10.08 9.73 -31.36
CA TYR A 1124 8.81 9.40 -30.71
C TYR A 1124 7.64 9.38 -31.70
N ASN A 1125 7.54 10.39 -32.56
CA ASN A 1125 6.53 10.45 -33.62
C ASN A 1125 6.64 9.27 -34.58
N ALA A 1126 7.86 8.95 -35.02
CA ALA A 1126 8.10 7.80 -35.89
C ALA A 1126 7.74 6.46 -35.23
N THR A 1127 7.91 6.35 -33.91
CA THR A 1127 7.69 5.11 -33.15
C THR A 1127 6.24 4.92 -32.73
N TYR A 1128 5.57 5.98 -32.25
CA TYR A 1128 4.29 5.87 -31.54
C TYR A 1128 3.08 6.43 -32.29
N LEU A 1129 3.27 7.41 -33.18
CA LEU A 1129 2.15 8.07 -33.88
C LEU A 1129 1.95 7.59 -35.32
N LYS A 1130 3.03 7.24 -36.06
CA LYS A 1130 2.89 6.71 -37.42
C LYS A 1130 2.35 5.29 -37.40
N GLU A 1131 1.24 5.05 -38.11
CA GLU A 1131 0.76 3.68 -38.36
C GLU A 1131 1.89 2.86 -39.00
N LYS A 1132 2.22 1.71 -38.40
CA LYS A 1132 3.10 0.72 -39.04
C LYS A 1132 2.40 0.30 -40.33
N LYS A 1133 2.88 0.83 -41.47
CA LYS A 1133 2.44 0.44 -42.81
C LYS A 1133 2.62 -1.04 -43.06
#